data_AF-A0A2V1AER1-F1
#
_entry.id   AF-A0A2V1AER1-F1
#
_cell.length_a   1.000
_cell.length_b   1.000
_cell.length_c   1.000
_cell.angle_alpha   90.00
_cell.angle_beta   90.00
_cell.angle_gamma   90.00
#
_symmetry.space_group_name_H-M   'P 1'
#
loop_
_entity.id
_entity.type
_entity.pdbx_description
1 polymer ?
#
loop_
_entity_poly.entity_id
_entity_poly.type
_entity_poly.pdbx_seq_one_letter_code
_entity_poly.pdbx_strand_id
1 'polypeptide(L)'
;MDIRRPVLLVALLGLFFFSLIAQSYLYGNHTGADAPECRTVSMYPSYARIRSFDKTHTRFASKYSLWLYREQGKDTIPKKEGEGFQALDGIPILFIPGNAGSYRQVRSIAAETSVLWFDPNINVVDNPKQKNYDFFAADFNEDFSAFHGRTILDQAEYLNDAVAFILSLYSHNENPPTSLILMGHSMGGIVARLMLTLPNYVPGSVNTILTLSSPHSAPPLTFDGDLLRVYSAIDRFWYDGFHSKSEEPSLAHQRLHNVSVVSLTGGLLDSVLPADYTTLGYLVPPSNGFTMFTTGIQDVWTPSDHLAIVWCRQLRRSIAKWLLSIADKTSPHRTYPLERRMELSRQLFMTGFEKYTEQDFDLTKDFVRVTLDKSTVNFLGPNSLLKLTNRRHSPRKVNIIMTEPGQTLQFLSSEVLTYWEDAMIAESQTASALMCKKAKKENADPDNSFAGLECIDLFTHIHQVPRSSNDVRKLMDSSFDGDKESFYGCEIGPQILDNFDMIIIHEPLKTSDSHFSVAHLISSSKTNVTLESDLSSLLVSNVEAKLPADRPMALNIYVRFENLEKKGQDFSPFIRQWRDEPYETKWHINVKDGAETHISVHAIAPFTPFDRTREQQGVNLELWVDPENPKSDKPLEDVKVIFSVDIWGSLRLLVLRYRLAVVAHCLAVSLLVFVFQCLRYFDTGKFPDQLYGLGCVCERKLFTILVVLFGSLSVIVKNKTIQAILNFADPVVWHRRNEINISLHPDYTLNTFYLGLEEDCLWYFGPLFFLMAIGINWFIYHFLIYTGQLIVYVGRLTKMFPRSFEEKEAPLVEWNKTRLGVLALLVVLVSFYLPYQFAYLTALALQIVTVIKLMAHRNAKTACNYNISLMLLMLWVLPINIPVLIVFVHNFSINWTSPFSSHHNFLAVAPIVALAQLQSQYSGWVPIPRKGEGKNIYFRVVMAVLVYTVFYCMVYGVRHTYWLHHLFNFSCGLLLLGFGEKMML
;
A
#
# COMPACT_ATOMS: atom_id res chain seq x y z
N MET A 1 28.61 27.26 -30.77
CA MET A 1 27.31 26.60 -31.08
C MET A 1 27.33 25.09 -30.82
N ASP A 2 28.50 24.45 -30.70
CA ASP A 2 28.61 22.99 -30.55
C ASP A 2 28.08 22.40 -29.24
N ILE A 3 28.12 23.12 -28.13
CA ILE A 3 27.65 22.62 -26.81
C ILE A 3 26.12 22.42 -26.75
N ARG A 4 25.36 23.06 -27.65
CA ARG A 4 23.88 23.06 -27.60
C ARG A 4 23.20 21.93 -28.38
N ARG A 5 23.90 21.31 -29.33
CA ARG A 5 23.36 20.20 -30.15
C ARG A 5 23.01 18.93 -29.36
N PRO A 6 23.82 18.45 -28.39
CA PRO A 6 23.46 17.25 -27.63
C PRO A 6 22.26 17.46 -26.68
N VAL A 7 22.02 18.70 -26.22
CA VAL A 7 20.95 19.01 -25.26
C VAL A 7 19.57 18.65 -25.83
N LEU A 8 19.30 19.04 -27.08
CA LEU A 8 18.00 18.79 -27.69
C LEU A 8 17.71 17.29 -27.82
N LEU A 9 18.70 16.50 -28.27
CA LEU A 9 18.55 15.06 -28.44
C LEU A 9 18.31 14.36 -27.10
N VAL A 10 19.14 14.67 -26.08
CA VAL A 10 19.01 14.10 -24.73
C VAL A 10 17.68 14.51 -24.09
N ALA A 11 17.27 15.77 -24.23
CA ALA A 11 16.00 16.25 -23.68
C ALA A 11 14.78 15.61 -24.35
N LEU A 12 14.79 15.48 -25.69
CA LEU A 12 13.71 14.80 -26.42
C LEU A 12 13.61 13.32 -26.04
N LEU A 13 14.74 12.63 -25.86
CA LEU A 13 14.76 11.25 -25.39
C LEU A 13 14.20 11.12 -23.97
N GLY A 14 14.57 12.03 -23.05
CA GLY A 14 14.02 12.07 -21.70
C GLY A 14 12.51 12.34 -21.67
N LEU A 15 12.02 13.25 -22.51
CA LEU A 15 10.59 13.52 -22.68
C LEU A 15 9.85 12.34 -23.31
N PHE A 16 10.48 11.61 -24.24
CA PHE A 16 9.91 10.38 -24.80
C PHE A 16 9.66 9.34 -23.72
N PHE A 17 10.65 9.03 -22.87
CA PHE A 17 10.46 8.09 -21.76
C PHE A 17 9.44 8.58 -20.72
N PHE A 18 9.45 9.87 -20.39
CA PHE A 18 8.44 10.45 -19.51
C PHE A 18 7.02 10.31 -20.09
N SER A 19 6.85 10.63 -21.38
CA SER A 19 5.57 10.48 -22.07
C SER A 19 5.13 9.02 -22.17
N LEU A 20 6.06 8.09 -22.40
CA LEU A 20 5.78 6.66 -22.48
C LEU A 20 5.25 6.13 -21.14
N ILE A 21 5.91 6.48 -20.04
CA ILE A 21 5.47 6.11 -18.68
C ILE A 21 4.11 6.75 -18.37
N ALA A 22 3.93 8.03 -18.71
CA ALA A 22 2.67 8.74 -18.48
C ALA A 22 1.52 8.12 -19.28
N GLN A 23 1.74 7.75 -20.55
CA GLN A 23 0.73 7.09 -21.37
C GLN A 23 0.40 5.69 -20.86
N SER A 24 1.40 4.89 -20.48
CA SER A 24 1.20 3.59 -19.86
C SER A 24 0.36 3.70 -18.58
N TYR A 25 0.59 4.73 -17.76
CA TYR A 25 -0.19 4.97 -16.54
C TYR A 25 -1.62 5.44 -16.81
N LEU A 26 -1.83 6.33 -17.79
CA LEU A 26 -3.16 6.90 -18.08
C LEU A 26 -4.07 5.94 -18.88
N TYR A 27 -3.49 5.09 -19.73
CA TYR A 27 -4.22 4.21 -20.65
C TYR A 27 -4.03 2.72 -20.37
N GLY A 28 -3.25 2.36 -19.34
CA GLY A 28 -3.02 0.97 -18.97
C GLY A 28 -4.25 0.35 -18.32
N ASN A 29 -4.94 -0.53 -19.04
CA ASN A 29 -6.06 -1.29 -18.49
C ASN A 29 -5.58 -2.42 -17.58
N HIS A 30 -6.36 -2.73 -16.55
CA HIS A 30 -6.16 -3.95 -15.76
C HIS A 30 -7.06 -5.06 -16.33
N THR A 31 -6.51 -6.25 -16.51
CA THR A 31 -7.18 -7.41 -17.13
C THR A 31 -6.98 -8.66 -16.26
N GLY A 32 -7.78 -9.68 -16.51
CA GLY A 32 -7.70 -10.96 -15.77
C GLY A 32 -7.91 -10.75 -14.27
N ALA A 33 -7.05 -11.37 -13.45
CA ALA A 33 -7.12 -11.31 -11.99
C ALA A 33 -6.98 -9.90 -11.39
N ASP A 34 -6.43 -8.95 -12.15
CA ASP A 34 -6.24 -7.57 -11.68
C ASP A 34 -7.39 -6.62 -12.10
N ALA A 35 -8.43 -7.12 -12.77
CA ALA A 35 -9.55 -6.31 -13.26
C ALA A 35 -10.43 -5.76 -12.11
N PRO A 36 -10.98 -4.53 -12.24
CA PRO A 36 -11.92 -3.97 -11.27
C PRO A 36 -13.29 -4.62 -11.40
N GLU A 37 -13.60 -5.57 -10.51
CA GLU A 37 -14.86 -6.32 -10.53
C GLU A 37 -15.66 -6.23 -9.21
N CYS A 38 -15.48 -5.14 -8.47
CA CYS A 38 -16.31 -4.86 -7.30
C CYS A 38 -17.75 -4.47 -7.71
N ARG A 39 -18.75 -5.15 -7.13
CA ARG A 39 -20.16 -4.80 -7.35
C ARG A 39 -20.55 -3.58 -6.53
N THR A 40 -21.49 -2.80 -7.08
CA THR A 40 -22.09 -1.65 -6.40
C THR A 40 -23.04 -2.08 -5.28
N VAL A 41 -23.32 -1.15 -4.37
CA VAL A 41 -24.12 -1.41 -3.16
C VAL A 41 -25.20 -0.36 -2.98
N SER A 42 -26.32 -0.78 -2.39
CA SER A 42 -27.42 0.11 -1.96
C SER A 42 -27.62 -0.06 -0.46
N MET A 43 -27.94 1.04 0.22
CA MET A 43 -28.14 1.10 1.67
C MET A 43 -28.97 2.32 2.04
N TYR A 44 -29.55 2.34 3.24
CA TYR A 44 -30.37 3.42 3.77
C TYR A 44 -29.76 3.98 5.05
N PRO A 45 -28.68 4.78 4.93
CA PRO A 45 -27.90 5.19 6.09
C PRO A 45 -28.64 6.27 6.89
N SER A 46 -28.59 6.18 8.21
CA SER A 46 -28.98 7.22 9.15
C SER A 46 -27.84 7.50 10.11
N TYR A 47 -27.61 8.77 10.45
CA TYR A 47 -26.50 9.17 11.31
C TYR A 47 -27.00 10.05 12.46
N ALA A 48 -26.63 9.69 13.68
CA ALA A 48 -26.90 10.48 14.87
C ALA A 48 -25.60 11.09 15.40
N ARG A 49 -25.54 12.42 15.48
CA ARG A 49 -24.39 13.12 16.08
C ARG A 49 -24.46 13.01 17.60
N ILE A 50 -23.38 12.55 18.22
CA ILE A 50 -23.24 12.43 19.67
C ILE A 50 -22.82 13.79 20.22
N ARG A 51 -23.77 14.57 20.72
CA ARG A 51 -23.52 15.92 21.26
C ARG A 51 -23.03 15.92 22.72
N SER A 52 -23.24 14.84 23.45
CA SER A 52 -22.79 14.66 24.84
C SER A 52 -21.27 14.49 24.97
N PHE A 53 -20.59 14.08 23.89
CA PHE A 53 -19.13 14.04 23.83
C PHE A 53 -18.58 15.44 23.52
N ASP A 54 -18.60 16.29 24.54
CA ASP A 54 -18.27 17.71 24.45
C ASP A 54 -16.91 18.06 25.09
N LYS A 55 -16.68 19.36 25.32
CA LYS A 55 -15.42 19.88 25.89
C LYS A 55 -15.12 19.37 27.30
N THR A 56 -16.09 18.80 28.01
CA THR A 56 -15.87 18.19 29.34
C THR A 56 -15.12 16.86 29.23
N HIS A 57 -15.20 16.19 28.09
CA HIS A 57 -14.56 14.90 27.84
C HIS A 57 -13.25 15.04 27.06
N THR A 58 -13.20 15.97 26.09
CA THR A 58 -12.01 16.14 25.26
C THR A 58 -11.82 17.58 24.82
N ARG A 59 -10.56 18.04 24.80
CA ARG A 59 -10.20 19.38 24.31
C ARG A 59 -10.47 19.56 22.82
N PHE A 60 -10.62 18.48 22.06
CA PHE A 60 -10.85 18.51 20.61
C PHE A 60 -12.33 18.50 20.22
N ALA A 61 -13.28 18.59 21.16
CA ALA A 61 -14.72 18.53 20.87
C ALA A 61 -15.22 19.68 19.97
N SER A 62 -14.49 20.79 19.88
CA SER A 62 -14.78 21.87 18.92
C SER A 62 -14.20 21.62 17.52
N LYS A 63 -13.25 20.70 17.39
CA LYS A 63 -12.55 20.39 16.14
C LYS A 63 -13.07 19.09 15.51
N TYR A 64 -13.39 18.09 16.30
CA TYR A 64 -13.83 16.77 15.83
C TYR A 64 -15.21 16.43 16.35
N SER A 65 -15.89 15.50 15.70
CA SER A 65 -17.19 15.02 16.15
C SER A 65 -17.31 13.50 16.06
N LEU A 66 -18.23 12.95 16.86
CA LEU A 66 -18.49 11.53 16.94
C LEU A 66 -19.93 11.27 16.48
N TRP A 67 -20.08 10.28 15.62
CA TRP A 67 -21.37 9.91 15.02
C TRP A 67 -21.68 8.45 15.32
N LEU A 68 -22.96 8.14 15.45
CA LEU A 68 -23.49 6.78 15.50
C LEU A 68 -24.21 6.50 14.19
N TYR A 69 -23.82 5.44 13.50
CA TYR A 69 -24.50 4.93 12.32
C TYR A 69 -25.69 4.05 12.73
N ARG A 70 -26.82 4.20 12.03
CA ARG A 70 -28.00 3.34 12.14
C ARG A 70 -28.53 3.04 10.73
N GLU A 71 -28.81 1.77 10.42
CA GLU A 71 -29.46 1.38 9.17
C GLU A 71 -30.97 1.55 9.29
N GLN A 72 -31.57 2.35 8.42
CA GLN A 72 -33.01 2.61 8.46
C GLN A 72 -33.81 1.33 8.19
N GLY A 73 -34.87 1.12 8.97
CA GLY A 73 -35.72 -0.06 8.86
C GLY A 73 -35.11 -1.34 9.42
N LYS A 74 -33.89 -1.30 9.96
CA LYS A 74 -33.23 -2.43 10.64
C LYS A 74 -32.91 -2.07 12.09
N ASP A 75 -32.09 -1.05 12.31
CA ASP A 75 -31.69 -0.64 13.66
C ASP A 75 -32.81 0.15 14.37
N THR A 76 -32.83 0.05 15.70
CA THR A 76 -33.79 0.79 16.53
C THR A 76 -33.49 2.28 16.51
N ILE A 77 -34.51 3.06 16.14
CA ILE A 77 -34.44 4.53 16.14
C ILE A 77 -35.08 5.03 17.44
N PRO A 78 -34.42 5.95 18.18
CA PRO A 78 -34.98 6.54 19.39
C PRO A 78 -36.30 7.27 19.07
N LYS A 79 -37.36 7.01 19.85
CA LYS A 79 -38.67 7.63 19.63
C LYS A 79 -38.75 9.07 20.15
N LYS A 80 -37.90 9.42 21.12
CA LYS A 80 -37.81 10.77 21.71
C LYS A 80 -36.37 11.22 21.84
N GLU A 81 -36.18 12.53 21.83
CA GLU A 81 -34.89 13.16 22.10
C GLU A 81 -34.46 12.87 23.54
N GLY A 82 -33.20 12.41 23.73
CA GLY A 82 -32.66 12.02 25.05
C GLY A 82 -32.75 10.52 25.39
N GLU A 83 -33.62 9.74 24.74
CA GLU A 83 -33.70 8.27 24.91
C GLU A 83 -32.65 7.51 24.06
N GLY A 84 -31.81 8.24 23.31
CA GLY A 84 -31.01 7.68 22.23
C GLY A 84 -29.97 6.63 22.65
N PHE A 85 -29.36 6.80 23.82
CA PHE A 85 -28.34 5.88 24.32
C PHE A 85 -28.92 4.65 25.04
N GLN A 86 -30.19 4.68 25.47
CA GLN A 86 -30.87 3.51 26.05
C GLN A 86 -31.15 2.43 25.00
N ALA A 87 -31.11 2.79 23.71
CA ALA A 87 -31.25 1.86 22.60
C ALA A 87 -29.92 1.19 22.17
N LEU A 88 -28.82 1.45 22.88
CA LEU A 88 -27.52 0.81 22.60
C LEU A 88 -27.46 -0.58 23.23
N ASP A 89 -27.67 -1.61 22.42
CA ASP A 89 -27.63 -3.01 22.85
C ASP A 89 -26.59 -3.85 22.09
N GLY A 90 -25.88 -3.26 21.14
CA GLY A 90 -24.91 -3.93 20.28
C GLY A 90 -23.48 -3.95 20.83
N ILE A 91 -22.60 -4.62 20.10
CA ILE A 91 -21.15 -4.60 20.35
C ILE A 91 -20.58 -3.30 19.77
N PRO A 92 -19.84 -2.48 20.55
CA PRO A 92 -19.31 -1.22 20.06
C PRO A 92 -18.16 -1.43 19.05
N ILE A 93 -18.23 -0.71 17.92
CA ILE A 93 -17.13 -0.56 16.95
C ILE A 93 -16.86 0.93 16.75
N LEU A 94 -15.59 1.32 16.70
CA LEU A 94 -15.17 2.66 16.34
C LEU A 94 -14.47 2.65 14.97
N PHE A 95 -15.13 3.25 13.98
CA PHE A 95 -14.58 3.48 12.65
C PHE A 95 -13.77 4.78 12.61
N ILE A 96 -12.58 4.68 12.02
CA ILE A 96 -11.61 5.76 11.87
C ILE A 96 -11.36 5.99 10.37
N PRO A 97 -11.82 7.13 9.81
CA PRO A 97 -11.68 7.41 8.38
C PRO A 97 -10.23 7.71 7.99
N GLY A 98 -9.99 7.65 6.68
CA GLY A 98 -8.71 7.99 6.07
C GLY A 98 -8.41 9.48 5.95
N ASN A 99 -7.32 9.80 5.25
CA ASN A 99 -6.93 11.18 4.93
C ASN A 99 -8.02 11.89 4.11
N ALA A 100 -8.47 13.06 4.58
CA ALA A 100 -9.62 13.78 4.00
C ALA A 100 -10.89 12.90 3.85
N GLY A 101 -10.99 11.84 4.66
CA GLY A 101 -12.15 10.96 4.72
C GLY A 101 -13.20 11.47 5.69
N SER A 102 -14.43 10.95 5.57
CA SER A 102 -15.53 11.26 6.48
C SER A 102 -16.05 10.02 7.17
N TYR A 103 -16.74 10.24 8.29
CA TYR A 103 -17.48 9.22 9.05
C TYR A 103 -18.43 8.38 8.20
N ARG A 104 -18.82 8.86 7.02
CA ARG A 104 -19.74 8.19 6.09
C ARG A 104 -19.11 7.00 5.38
N GLN A 105 -17.79 6.82 5.40
CA GLN A 105 -17.12 5.70 4.73
C GLN A 105 -17.52 4.34 5.32
N VAL A 106 -17.90 4.28 6.61
CA VAL A 106 -18.32 3.04 7.29
C VAL A 106 -19.62 2.44 6.77
N ARG A 107 -20.46 3.25 6.12
CA ARG A 107 -21.86 2.96 5.84
C ARG A 107 -22.13 1.60 5.20
N SER A 108 -21.31 1.20 4.24
CA SER A 108 -21.55 -0.02 3.46
C SER A 108 -21.33 -1.28 4.30
N ILE A 109 -20.30 -1.26 5.15
CA ILE A 109 -19.96 -2.35 6.06
C ILE A 109 -20.97 -2.41 7.20
N ALA A 110 -21.31 -1.26 7.79
CA ALA A 110 -22.30 -1.17 8.85
C ALA A 110 -23.69 -1.65 8.39
N ALA A 111 -24.15 -1.18 7.23
CA ALA A 111 -25.41 -1.63 6.62
C ALA A 111 -25.44 -3.14 6.39
N GLU A 112 -24.35 -3.73 5.87
CA GLU A 112 -24.31 -5.18 5.66
C GLU A 112 -24.40 -5.96 6.97
N THR A 113 -23.71 -5.48 7.99
CA THR A 113 -23.70 -6.12 9.31
C THR A 113 -25.09 -6.08 9.94
N SER A 114 -25.80 -4.95 9.84
CA SER A 114 -27.19 -4.84 10.30
C SER A 114 -28.13 -5.74 9.49
N VAL A 115 -27.98 -5.80 8.16
CA VAL A 115 -28.80 -6.67 7.30
C VAL A 115 -28.62 -8.14 7.66
N LEU A 116 -27.37 -8.59 7.82
CA LEU A 116 -27.06 -9.98 8.18
C LEU A 116 -27.61 -10.41 9.53
N TRP A 117 -27.65 -9.50 10.49
CA TRP A 117 -28.14 -9.81 11.83
C TRP A 117 -29.66 -9.77 11.94
N PHE A 118 -30.30 -8.73 11.39
CA PHE A 118 -31.74 -8.49 11.58
C PHE A 118 -32.63 -9.23 10.57
N ASP A 119 -32.09 -9.75 9.47
CA ASP A 119 -32.87 -10.49 8.49
C ASP A 119 -32.86 -12.00 8.80
N PRO A 120 -33.96 -12.58 9.31
CA PRO A 120 -34.00 -13.99 9.69
C PRO A 120 -33.88 -14.92 8.48
N ASN A 121 -34.12 -14.43 7.27
CA ASN A 121 -33.99 -15.22 6.05
C ASN A 121 -32.53 -15.40 5.59
N ILE A 122 -31.59 -14.70 6.24
CA ILE A 122 -30.18 -14.66 5.84
C ILE A 122 -29.32 -15.15 7.02
N ASN A 123 -29.40 -16.45 7.32
CA ASN A 123 -28.50 -17.06 8.29
C ASN A 123 -27.22 -17.55 7.59
N VAL A 124 -26.13 -16.81 7.74
CA VAL A 124 -24.83 -17.13 7.13
C VAL A 124 -23.71 -17.33 8.14
N VAL A 125 -23.99 -17.16 9.44
CA VAL A 125 -23.00 -17.31 10.52
C VAL A 125 -23.60 -18.17 11.61
N ASP A 126 -22.98 -19.33 11.85
CA ASP A 126 -23.32 -20.21 12.97
C ASP A 126 -22.57 -19.76 14.23
N ASN A 127 -23.10 -18.74 14.91
CA ASN A 127 -22.58 -18.29 16.20
C ASN A 127 -23.74 -17.97 17.16
N PRO A 128 -24.01 -18.80 18.18
CA PRO A 128 -25.11 -18.56 19.12
C PRO A 128 -24.87 -17.36 20.05
N LYS A 129 -23.61 -16.92 20.18
CA LYS A 129 -23.22 -15.76 21.01
C LYS A 129 -23.14 -14.46 20.23
N GLN A 130 -23.49 -14.46 18.94
CA GLN A 130 -23.45 -13.27 18.11
C GLN A 130 -24.49 -12.23 18.54
N LYS A 131 -24.26 -10.98 18.15
CA LYS A 131 -25.08 -9.81 18.47
C LYS A 131 -24.89 -8.74 17.39
N ASN A 132 -25.85 -7.82 17.25
CA ASN A 132 -25.68 -6.63 16.41
C ASN A 132 -24.48 -5.79 16.87
N TYR A 133 -24.04 -4.90 15.98
CA TYR A 133 -22.93 -3.98 16.21
C TYR A 133 -23.41 -2.54 16.20
N ASP A 134 -22.95 -1.76 17.17
CA ASP A 134 -23.15 -0.32 17.24
C ASP A 134 -21.93 0.38 16.63
N PHE A 135 -22.09 0.86 15.39
CA PHE A 135 -21.01 1.52 14.65
C PHE A 135 -20.91 3.00 15.00
N PHE A 136 -19.93 3.34 15.82
CA PHE A 136 -19.46 4.70 16.02
C PHE A 136 -18.47 5.06 14.92
N ALA A 137 -18.52 6.30 14.45
CA ALA A 137 -17.64 6.79 13.39
C ALA A 137 -17.12 8.18 13.76
N ALA A 138 -15.79 8.31 13.69
CA ALA A 138 -15.14 9.58 13.91
C ALA A 138 -15.27 10.48 12.69
N ASP A 139 -15.49 11.77 12.94
CA ASP A 139 -15.47 12.81 11.92
C ASP A 139 -14.39 13.83 12.26
N PHE A 140 -13.35 13.81 11.44
CA PHE A 140 -12.21 14.71 11.56
C PHE A 140 -12.36 15.97 10.71
N ASN A 141 -13.57 16.29 10.23
CA ASN A 141 -13.83 17.37 9.28
C ASN A 141 -12.92 17.29 8.04
N GLU A 142 -12.66 16.08 7.55
CA GLU A 142 -11.80 15.84 6.38
C GLU A 142 -10.37 16.39 6.56
N ASP A 143 -9.85 16.37 7.79
CA ASP A 143 -8.46 16.73 8.10
C ASP A 143 -7.45 15.93 7.24
N PHE A 144 -6.42 16.64 6.77
CA PHE A 144 -5.37 16.12 5.89
C PHE A 144 -4.25 15.39 6.67
N SER A 145 -4.57 14.25 7.28
CA SER A 145 -3.66 13.46 8.14
C SER A 145 -2.42 12.90 7.44
N ALA A 146 -2.48 12.62 6.13
CA ALA A 146 -1.34 12.06 5.38
C ALA A 146 -0.18 13.05 5.17
N PHE A 147 -0.40 14.34 5.45
CA PHE A 147 0.54 15.41 5.16
C PHE A 147 1.14 16.09 6.39
N HIS A 148 0.69 15.72 7.60
CA HIS A 148 1.08 16.40 8.83
C HIS A 148 1.00 15.49 10.06
N GLY A 149 2.15 15.20 10.68
CA GLY A 149 2.28 14.24 11.78
C GLY A 149 1.54 14.64 13.06
N ARG A 150 1.46 15.95 13.37
CA ARG A 150 0.73 16.43 14.55
C ARG A 150 -0.79 16.18 14.42
N THR A 151 -1.34 16.21 13.21
CA THR A 151 -2.77 15.91 12.98
C THR A 151 -3.12 14.50 13.41
N ILE A 152 -2.29 13.50 13.11
CA ILE A 152 -2.54 12.09 13.49
C ILE A 152 -2.49 11.93 15.01
N LEU A 153 -1.57 12.63 15.69
CA LEU A 153 -1.50 12.64 17.17
C LEU A 153 -2.77 13.21 17.80
N ASP A 154 -3.26 14.35 17.30
CA ASP A 154 -4.50 14.96 17.79
C ASP A 154 -5.72 14.06 17.53
N GLN A 155 -5.77 13.38 16.38
CA GLN A 155 -6.81 12.38 16.07
C GLN A 155 -6.76 11.20 17.05
N ALA A 156 -5.58 10.63 17.31
CA ALA A 156 -5.42 9.51 18.23
C ALA A 156 -5.77 9.88 19.68
N GLU A 157 -5.39 11.08 20.15
CA GLU A 157 -5.72 11.57 21.49
C GLU A 157 -7.24 11.72 21.65
N TYR A 158 -7.91 12.37 20.69
CA TYR A 158 -9.38 12.50 20.66
C TYR A 158 -10.09 11.14 20.67
N LEU A 159 -9.59 10.15 19.91
CA LEU A 159 -10.22 8.84 19.84
C LEU A 159 -10.04 8.02 21.11
N ASN A 160 -8.91 8.13 21.82
CA ASN A 160 -8.77 7.49 23.12
C ASN A 160 -9.80 8.03 24.12
N ASP A 161 -9.99 9.35 24.15
CA ASP A 161 -11.06 9.97 24.96
C ASP A 161 -12.45 9.47 24.51
N ALA A 162 -12.66 9.32 23.19
CA ALA A 162 -13.91 8.81 22.64
C ALA A 162 -14.16 7.33 23.00
N VAL A 163 -13.14 6.48 23.04
CA VAL A 163 -13.25 5.08 23.46
C VAL A 163 -13.71 5.00 24.92
N ALA A 164 -13.09 5.78 25.81
CA ALA A 164 -13.50 5.85 27.21
C ALA A 164 -14.96 6.31 27.35
N PHE A 165 -15.35 7.33 26.58
CA PHE A 165 -16.72 7.83 26.55
C PHE A 165 -17.72 6.79 26.01
N ILE A 166 -17.42 6.13 24.89
CA ILE A 166 -18.29 5.11 24.28
C ILE A 166 -18.55 3.98 25.27
N LEU A 167 -17.52 3.44 25.93
CA LEU A 167 -17.67 2.38 26.91
C LEU A 167 -18.56 2.82 28.10
N SER A 168 -18.47 4.08 28.51
CA SER A 168 -19.31 4.63 29.58
C SER A 168 -20.81 4.67 29.23
N LEU A 169 -21.16 4.76 27.93
CA LEU A 169 -22.56 4.76 27.48
C LEU A 169 -23.27 3.44 27.81
N TYR A 170 -22.54 2.33 27.88
CA TYR A 170 -23.08 0.99 28.14
C TYR A 170 -23.09 0.61 29.63
N SER A 171 -22.69 1.51 30.53
CA SER A 171 -22.60 1.25 31.97
C SER A 171 -23.91 0.79 32.63
N HIS A 172 -25.05 1.07 32.00
CA HIS A 172 -26.38 0.68 32.46
C HIS A 172 -26.76 -0.78 32.11
N ASN A 173 -26.00 -1.44 31.24
CA ASN A 173 -26.24 -2.83 30.86
C ASN A 173 -25.75 -3.77 31.97
N GLU A 174 -26.43 -4.90 32.17
CA GLU A 174 -26.09 -5.88 33.23
C GLU A 174 -24.65 -6.40 33.12
N ASN A 175 -24.14 -6.56 31.89
CA ASN A 175 -22.75 -6.92 31.60
C ASN A 175 -22.17 -5.88 30.63
N PRO A 176 -21.57 -4.79 31.13
CA PRO A 176 -21.08 -3.71 30.29
C PRO A 176 -19.81 -4.12 29.51
N PRO A 177 -19.65 -3.68 28.24
CA PRO A 177 -18.43 -3.91 27.48
C PRO A 177 -17.24 -3.21 28.15
N THR A 178 -16.12 -3.92 28.25
CA THR A 178 -14.83 -3.36 28.67
C THR A 178 -13.91 -3.06 27.49
N SER A 179 -14.24 -3.57 26.30
CA SER A 179 -13.49 -3.33 25.06
C SER A 179 -14.39 -3.12 23.85
N LEU A 180 -13.82 -2.51 22.81
CA LEU A 180 -14.45 -2.31 21.51
C LEU A 180 -13.50 -2.66 20.37
N ILE A 181 -14.05 -2.78 19.15
CA ILE A 181 -13.27 -3.07 17.93
C ILE A 181 -12.90 -1.76 17.24
N LEU A 182 -11.66 -1.63 16.79
CA LEU A 182 -11.24 -0.51 15.93
C LEU A 182 -11.27 -0.94 14.46
N MET A 183 -11.84 -0.09 13.61
CA MET A 183 -11.80 -0.26 12.15
C MET A 183 -11.21 0.98 11.49
N GLY A 184 -9.99 0.86 10.95
CA GLY A 184 -9.27 1.97 10.33
C GLY A 184 -9.19 1.85 8.81
N HIS A 185 -9.50 2.92 8.08
CA HIS A 185 -9.25 3.01 6.64
C HIS A 185 -8.06 3.92 6.35
N SER A 186 -7.15 3.50 5.48
CA SER A 186 -6.00 4.31 5.05
C SER A 186 -5.19 4.83 6.26
N MET A 187 -4.98 6.15 6.38
CA MET A 187 -4.32 6.74 7.57
C MET A 187 -5.04 6.45 8.90
N GLY A 188 -6.33 6.13 8.88
CA GLY A 188 -7.10 5.76 10.08
C GLY A 188 -6.60 4.47 10.75
N GLY A 189 -6.03 3.52 10.00
CA GLY A 189 -5.37 2.35 10.58
C GLY A 189 -4.05 2.68 11.30
N ILE A 190 -3.39 3.77 10.90
CA ILE A 190 -2.18 4.28 11.56
C ILE A 190 -2.55 5.01 12.84
N VAL A 191 -3.62 5.80 12.81
CA VAL A 191 -4.22 6.40 14.00
C VAL A 191 -4.61 5.31 15.01
N ALA A 192 -5.25 4.23 14.55
CA ALA A 192 -5.62 3.09 15.41
C ALA A 192 -4.40 2.48 16.11
N ARG A 193 -3.29 2.27 15.40
CA ARG A 193 -2.04 1.78 16.00
C ARG A 193 -1.42 2.79 16.98
N LEU A 194 -1.50 4.08 16.67
CA LEU A 194 -0.98 5.16 17.50
C LEU A 194 -1.74 5.30 18.82
N MET A 195 -3.06 5.11 18.82
CA MET A 195 -3.90 5.19 20.02
C MET A 195 -3.32 4.37 21.18
N LEU A 196 -2.85 3.15 20.92
CA LEU A 196 -2.33 2.23 21.94
C LEU A 196 -0.98 2.67 22.54
N THR A 197 -0.26 3.57 21.90
CA THR A 197 1.03 4.08 22.39
C THR A 197 0.88 5.30 23.31
N LEU A 198 -0.26 5.98 23.24
CA LEU A 198 -0.49 7.23 23.96
C LEU A 198 -0.80 7.01 25.45
N PRO A 199 -0.51 8.00 26.32
CA PRO A 199 -0.74 7.87 27.76
C PRO A 199 -2.23 7.84 28.15
N ASN A 200 -3.12 8.47 27.38
CA ASN A 200 -4.57 8.45 27.64
C ASN A 200 -5.28 7.18 27.15
N TYR A 201 -4.54 6.18 26.65
CA TYR A 201 -5.10 4.87 26.31
C TYR A 201 -5.58 4.13 27.56
N VAL A 202 -6.81 3.62 27.53
CA VAL A 202 -7.37 2.78 28.58
C VAL A 202 -6.90 1.32 28.38
N PRO A 203 -6.11 0.72 29.29
CA PRO A 203 -5.59 -0.62 29.09
C PRO A 203 -6.70 -1.66 28.89
N GLY A 204 -6.55 -2.50 27.86
CA GLY A 204 -7.53 -3.54 27.52
C GLY A 204 -8.81 -3.05 26.84
N SER A 205 -8.96 -1.74 26.56
CA SER A 205 -10.15 -1.20 25.90
C SER A 205 -10.26 -1.53 24.40
N VAL A 206 -9.16 -1.98 23.79
CA VAL A 206 -9.10 -2.45 22.40
C VAL A 206 -8.50 -3.83 22.38
N ASN A 207 -9.19 -4.78 21.76
CA ASN A 207 -8.69 -6.14 21.56
C ASN A 207 -8.57 -6.52 20.08
N THR A 208 -9.32 -5.88 19.17
CA THR A 208 -9.42 -6.24 17.75
C THR A 208 -9.25 -4.98 16.91
N ILE A 209 -8.36 -5.03 15.92
CA ILE A 209 -8.15 -3.97 14.94
C ILE A 209 -8.30 -4.56 13.54
N LEU A 210 -9.21 -4.02 12.74
CA LEU A 210 -9.28 -4.25 11.30
C LEU A 210 -8.75 -3.01 10.58
N THR A 211 -7.79 -3.18 9.69
CA THR A 211 -7.28 -2.09 8.85
C THR A 211 -7.55 -2.36 7.37
N LEU A 212 -7.96 -1.33 6.64
CA LEU A 212 -8.29 -1.39 5.22
C LEU A 212 -7.37 -0.45 4.45
N SER A 213 -6.53 -0.97 3.55
CA SER A 213 -5.53 -0.23 2.75
C SER A 213 -4.68 0.75 3.59
N SER A 214 -4.30 0.33 4.80
CA SER A 214 -3.59 1.20 5.76
C SER A 214 -2.07 1.08 5.60
N PRO A 215 -1.32 2.17 5.38
CA PRO A 215 0.10 2.12 5.05
C PRO A 215 0.98 1.91 6.30
N HIS A 216 1.06 0.68 6.80
CA HIS A 216 1.76 0.30 8.01
C HIS A 216 3.29 0.33 7.93
N SER A 217 3.88 0.00 6.77
CA SER A 217 5.33 -0.17 6.64
C SER A 217 6.07 1.13 6.31
N ALA A 218 5.42 2.05 5.60
CA ALA A 218 5.99 3.34 5.23
C ALA A 218 4.88 4.37 4.94
N PRO A 219 5.08 5.66 5.25
CA PRO A 219 4.09 6.69 4.93
C PRO A 219 3.99 6.95 3.41
N PRO A 220 2.80 7.28 2.88
CA PRO A 220 2.59 7.55 1.45
C PRO A 220 3.43 8.71 0.90
N LEU A 221 3.73 9.68 1.76
CA LEU A 221 4.39 10.94 1.43
C LEU A 221 5.31 11.37 2.59
N THR A 222 6.46 11.94 2.25
CA THR A 222 7.52 12.32 3.21
C THR A 222 7.78 13.82 3.23
N PHE A 223 6.73 14.62 3.05
CA PHE A 223 6.81 16.10 3.06
C PHE A 223 6.89 16.70 4.46
N ASP A 224 6.61 15.93 5.50
CA ASP A 224 6.71 16.33 6.90
C ASP A 224 7.62 15.36 7.68
N GLY A 225 8.62 15.91 8.36
CA GLY A 225 9.53 15.14 9.21
C GLY A 225 8.84 14.63 10.49
N ASP A 226 7.83 15.32 11.00
CA ASP A 226 7.09 14.87 12.18
C ASP A 226 6.27 13.61 11.92
N LEU A 227 5.75 13.44 10.70
CA LEU A 227 5.07 12.21 10.30
C LEU A 227 5.99 10.99 10.39
N LEU A 228 7.22 11.08 9.86
CA LEU A 228 8.21 10.00 9.92
C LEU A 228 8.60 9.65 11.36
N ARG A 229 8.66 10.64 12.25
CA ARG A 229 8.91 10.44 13.69
C ARG A 229 7.79 9.68 14.36
N VAL A 230 6.54 10.06 14.08
CA VAL A 230 5.36 9.38 14.63
C VAL A 230 5.35 7.91 14.18
N TYR A 231 5.58 7.64 12.89
CA TYR A 231 5.72 6.28 12.38
C TYR A 231 6.80 5.47 13.12
N SER A 232 8.00 6.04 13.24
CA SER A 232 9.12 5.36 13.91
C SER A 232 8.83 5.07 15.39
N ALA A 233 8.11 5.96 16.08
CA ALA A 233 7.70 5.76 17.46
C ALA A 233 6.63 4.66 17.59
N ILE A 234 5.66 4.61 16.67
CA ILE A 234 4.65 3.55 16.62
C ILE A 234 5.33 2.20 16.36
N ASP A 235 6.17 2.12 15.33
CA ASP A 235 6.82 0.87 14.93
C ASP A 235 7.70 0.30 16.04
N ARG A 236 8.46 1.14 16.75
CA ARG A 236 9.23 0.74 17.92
C ARG A 236 8.34 0.18 19.04
N PHE A 237 7.27 0.89 19.39
CA PHE A 237 6.35 0.45 20.44
C PHE A 237 5.71 -0.90 20.10
N TRP A 238 5.28 -1.07 18.84
CA TRP A 238 4.64 -2.31 18.38
C TRP A 238 5.64 -3.47 18.32
N TYR A 239 6.85 -3.23 17.84
CA TYR A 239 7.91 -4.24 17.82
C TYR A 239 8.29 -4.69 19.24
N ASP A 240 8.52 -3.74 20.16
CA ASP A 240 8.84 -4.00 21.57
C ASP A 240 7.70 -4.76 22.31
N GLY A 241 6.46 -4.66 21.82
CA GLY A 241 5.30 -5.37 22.38
C GLY A 241 5.33 -6.89 22.16
N PHE A 242 5.94 -7.34 21.05
CA PHE A 242 5.96 -8.76 20.67
C PHE A 242 7.35 -9.40 20.74
N HIS A 243 8.42 -8.60 20.65
CA HIS A 243 9.80 -9.10 20.52
C HIS A 243 10.71 -8.76 21.71
N SER A 244 10.19 -8.13 22.77
CA SER A 244 11.00 -7.80 23.95
C SER A 244 11.53 -9.08 24.62
N LYS A 245 12.84 -9.13 24.86
CA LYS A 245 13.55 -10.20 25.58
C LYS A 245 13.74 -9.91 27.07
N SER A 246 13.15 -8.83 27.60
CA SER A 246 13.25 -8.47 29.01
C SER A 246 12.44 -9.42 29.90
N GLU A 247 12.96 -9.74 31.09
CA GLU A 247 12.24 -10.56 32.09
C GLU A 247 10.97 -9.87 32.61
N GLU A 248 10.98 -8.53 32.69
CA GLU A 248 9.79 -7.74 33.03
C GLU A 248 8.98 -7.37 31.78
N PRO A 249 7.64 -7.57 31.76
CA PRO A 249 6.82 -7.26 30.60
C PRO A 249 6.74 -5.73 30.41
N SER A 250 7.23 -5.27 29.25
CA SER A 250 7.19 -3.87 28.87
C SER A 250 5.73 -3.34 28.83
N LEU A 251 5.54 -2.02 28.99
CA LEU A 251 4.23 -1.39 28.82
C LEU A 251 3.60 -1.74 27.46
N ALA A 252 4.44 -1.86 26.42
CA ALA A 252 4.00 -2.29 25.10
C ALA A 252 3.44 -3.71 25.11
N HIS A 253 4.12 -4.66 25.74
CA HIS A 253 3.65 -6.04 25.86
C HIS A 253 2.31 -6.11 26.61
N GLN A 254 2.20 -5.41 27.74
CA GLN A 254 0.97 -5.36 28.52
C GLN A 254 -0.23 -4.85 27.70
N ARG A 255 -0.01 -3.88 26.82
CA ARG A 255 -1.07 -3.28 25.98
C ARG A 255 -1.37 -4.08 24.71
N LEU A 256 -0.43 -4.88 24.19
CA LEU A 256 -0.52 -5.48 22.85
C LEU A 256 -0.72 -7.01 22.84
N HIS A 257 -0.34 -7.74 23.89
CA HIS A 257 -0.32 -9.22 23.87
C HIS A 257 -1.66 -9.88 23.47
N ASN A 258 -2.80 -9.28 23.83
CA ASN A 258 -4.15 -9.79 23.50
C ASN A 258 -4.81 -9.06 22.31
N VAL A 259 -4.05 -8.20 21.62
CA VAL A 259 -4.57 -7.43 20.47
C VAL A 259 -4.40 -8.24 19.19
N SER A 260 -5.48 -8.39 18.43
CA SER A 260 -5.46 -8.96 17.08
C SER A 260 -5.49 -7.85 16.03
N VAL A 261 -4.69 -7.96 14.97
CA VAL A 261 -4.66 -6.99 13.86
C VAL A 261 -4.77 -7.70 12.51
N VAL A 262 -5.87 -7.49 11.80
CA VAL A 262 -6.07 -7.99 10.43
C VAL A 262 -5.96 -6.81 9.47
N SER A 263 -4.99 -6.85 8.55
CA SER A 263 -4.80 -5.83 7.51
C SER A 263 -5.28 -6.36 6.17
N LEU A 264 -6.29 -5.73 5.57
CA LEU A 264 -6.79 -6.07 4.23
C LEU A 264 -6.29 -5.03 3.22
N THR A 265 -5.75 -5.49 2.11
CA THR A 265 -5.16 -4.63 1.08
C THR A 265 -5.81 -4.82 -0.28
N GLY A 266 -6.07 -3.70 -0.97
CA GLY A 266 -6.79 -3.67 -2.24
C GLY A 266 -6.00 -4.16 -3.45
N GLY A 267 -4.68 -4.33 -3.33
CA GLY A 267 -3.83 -4.76 -4.45
C GLY A 267 -3.55 -3.66 -5.47
N LEU A 268 -3.37 -4.03 -6.74
CA LEU A 268 -2.82 -3.14 -7.78
C LEU A 268 -3.76 -2.00 -8.25
N LEU A 269 -5.05 -2.07 -7.94
CA LEU A 269 -6.00 -1.01 -8.27
C LEU A 269 -5.89 0.20 -7.32
N ASP A 270 -5.20 0.05 -6.19
CA ASP A 270 -4.90 1.17 -5.30
C ASP A 270 -3.88 2.11 -5.95
N SER A 271 -4.37 3.20 -6.54
CA SER A 271 -3.55 4.24 -7.17
C SER A 271 -3.10 5.33 -6.20
N VAL A 272 -3.51 5.27 -4.92
CA VAL A 272 -3.14 6.25 -3.89
C VAL A 272 -1.89 5.78 -3.16
N LEU A 273 -1.82 4.47 -2.86
CA LEU A 273 -0.82 3.83 -2.03
C LEU A 273 -0.35 2.51 -2.66
N PRO A 274 0.97 2.25 -2.75
CA PRO A 274 1.45 0.92 -3.11
C PRO A 274 0.94 -0.12 -2.10
N ALA A 275 0.36 -1.22 -2.60
CA ALA A 275 -0.16 -2.30 -1.75
C ALA A 275 0.89 -2.84 -0.77
N ASP A 276 2.16 -2.86 -1.17
CA ASP A 276 3.27 -3.34 -0.34
C ASP A 276 3.47 -2.52 0.95
N TYR A 277 3.02 -1.26 0.99
CA TYR A 277 3.14 -0.43 2.19
C TYR A 277 2.14 -0.81 3.27
N THR A 278 1.17 -1.68 2.95
CA THR A 278 0.10 -2.10 3.88
C THR A 278 0.49 -3.27 4.77
N THR A 279 1.67 -3.86 4.58
CA THR A 279 2.08 -5.07 5.31
C THR A 279 2.43 -4.79 6.77
N LEU A 280 1.97 -5.69 7.64
CA LEU A 280 2.32 -5.77 9.05
C LEU A 280 3.54 -6.68 9.31
N GLY A 281 4.07 -7.34 8.29
CA GLY A 281 4.85 -8.59 8.42
C GLY A 281 6.08 -8.56 9.33
N TYR A 282 6.74 -7.42 9.52
CA TYR A 282 7.90 -7.30 10.43
C TYR A 282 7.53 -6.84 11.86
N LEU A 283 6.29 -6.38 12.06
CA LEU A 283 5.84 -5.73 13.29
C LEU A 283 5.00 -6.65 14.16
N VAL A 284 4.10 -7.43 13.55
CA VAL A 284 3.10 -8.23 14.25
C VAL A 284 3.30 -9.70 13.90
N PRO A 285 3.46 -10.59 14.89
CA PRO A 285 3.60 -12.02 14.62
C PRO A 285 2.28 -12.63 14.10
N PRO A 286 2.34 -13.73 13.32
CA PRO A 286 1.15 -14.41 12.79
C PRO A 286 0.12 -14.83 13.85
N SER A 287 0.54 -15.04 15.11
CA SER A 287 -0.32 -15.32 16.26
C SER A 287 -1.25 -14.17 16.63
N ASN A 288 -0.90 -12.94 16.25
CA ASN A 288 -1.62 -11.72 16.60
C ASN A 288 -2.12 -10.97 15.36
N GLY A 289 -1.61 -11.25 14.17
CA GLY A 289 -2.06 -10.54 12.98
C GLY A 289 -1.43 -11.00 11.68
N PHE A 290 -2.06 -10.63 10.58
CA PHE A 290 -1.56 -10.89 9.23
C PHE A 290 -2.08 -9.84 8.24
N THR A 291 -1.48 -9.80 7.06
CA THR A 291 -1.92 -8.97 5.93
C THR A 291 -2.42 -9.87 4.81
N MET A 292 -3.60 -9.55 4.25
CA MET A 292 -4.26 -10.32 3.19
C MET A 292 -4.72 -9.42 2.04
N PHE A 293 -4.48 -9.85 0.80
CA PHE A 293 -4.97 -9.18 -0.40
C PHE A 293 -6.43 -9.56 -0.69
N THR A 294 -7.24 -8.58 -1.13
CA THR A 294 -8.66 -8.84 -1.46
C THR A 294 -8.84 -9.83 -2.62
N THR A 295 -7.82 -10.00 -3.46
CA THR A 295 -7.80 -11.01 -4.53
C THR A 295 -7.76 -12.45 -4.01
N GLY A 296 -7.27 -12.66 -2.78
CA GLY A 296 -7.18 -13.97 -2.15
C GLY A 296 -8.39 -14.32 -1.28
N ILE A 297 -9.19 -13.33 -0.87
CA ILE A 297 -10.34 -13.58 0.01
C ILE A 297 -11.41 -14.37 -0.75
N GLN A 298 -11.86 -15.48 -0.16
CA GLN A 298 -12.95 -16.31 -0.66
C GLN A 298 -14.19 -15.47 -0.94
N ASP A 299 -14.93 -15.79 -2.01
CA ASP A 299 -16.10 -15.04 -2.49
C ASP A 299 -15.82 -13.58 -2.93
N VAL A 300 -14.57 -13.08 -2.88
CA VAL A 300 -14.19 -11.72 -3.30
C VAL A 300 -13.41 -11.72 -4.61
N TRP A 301 -12.24 -12.37 -4.65
CA TRP A 301 -11.38 -12.59 -5.82
C TRP A 301 -11.15 -11.40 -6.77
N THR A 302 -11.24 -10.17 -6.26
CA THR A 302 -11.04 -8.96 -7.06
C THR A 302 -10.20 -7.96 -6.27
N PRO A 303 -9.24 -7.28 -6.93
CA PRO A 303 -8.58 -6.14 -6.30
C PRO A 303 -9.60 -5.04 -6.03
N SER A 304 -9.40 -4.30 -4.96
CA SER A 304 -10.21 -3.13 -4.61
C SER A 304 -9.36 -1.88 -4.76
N ASP A 305 -9.87 -0.86 -5.46
CA ASP A 305 -9.23 0.45 -5.40
C ASP A 305 -9.29 1.06 -3.98
N HIS A 306 -8.55 2.15 -3.77
CA HIS A 306 -8.40 2.77 -2.44
C HIS A 306 -9.72 3.15 -1.76
N LEU A 307 -10.74 3.52 -2.55
CA LEU A 307 -12.07 3.88 -2.05
C LEU A 307 -13.01 2.68 -2.07
N ALA A 308 -12.92 1.80 -3.07
CA ALA A 308 -13.70 0.59 -3.20
C ALA A 308 -13.53 -0.36 -2.01
N ILE A 309 -12.38 -0.38 -1.36
CA ILE A 309 -12.14 -1.26 -0.22
C ILE A 309 -13.14 -1.08 0.93
N VAL A 310 -13.79 0.09 1.07
CA VAL A 310 -14.82 0.32 2.12
C VAL A 310 -16.26 0.07 1.65
N TRP A 311 -16.50 -0.14 0.35
CA TRP A 311 -17.87 -0.30 -0.18
C TRP A 311 -18.07 -1.49 -1.12
N CYS A 312 -17.00 -2.16 -1.57
CA CYS A 312 -17.05 -3.32 -2.44
C CYS A 312 -17.99 -4.38 -1.86
N ARG A 313 -19.01 -4.78 -2.63
CA ARG A 313 -20.10 -5.63 -2.13
C ARG A 313 -19.62 -6.98 -1.62
N GLN A 314 -18.70 -7.60 -2.34
CA GLN A 314 -18.13 -8.89 -1.96
C GLN A 314 -17.32 -8.77 -0.66
N LEU A 315 -16.41 -7.80 -0.59
CA LEU A 315 -15.54 -7.61 0.57
C LEU A 315 -16.31 -7.26 1.85
N ARG A 316 -17.28 -6.33 1.77
CA ARG A 316 -18.07 -5.95 2.95
C ARG A 316 -18.88 -7.13 3.50
N ARG A 317 -19.32 -8.06 2.65
CA ARG A 317 -20.00 -9.29 3.05
C ARG A 317 -19.08 -10.17 3.88
N SER A 318 -17.85 -10.38 3.43
CA SER A 318 -16.84 -11.16 4.16
C SER A 318 -16.47 -10.51 5.50
N ILE A 319 -16.30 -9.18 5.53
CA ILE A 319 -16.06 -8.44 6.79
C ILE A 319 -17.24 -8.57 7.75
N ALA A 320 -18.48 -8.41 7.28
CA ALA A 320 -19.67 -8.49 8.12
C ALA A 320 -19.88 -9.91 8.68
N LYS A 321 -19.65 -10.96 7.88
CA LYS A 321 -19.60 -12.36 8.34
C LYS A 321 -18.55 -12.52 9.44
N TRP A 322 -17.33 -12.02 9.22
CA TRP A 322 -16.24 -12.10 10.19
C TRP A 322 -16.57 -11.44 11.52
N LEU A 323 -17.12 -10.22 11.49
CA LEU A 323 -17.57 -9.52 12.70
C LEU A 323 -18.55 -10.41 13.49
N LEU A 324 -19.65 -10.84 12.87
CA LEU A 324 -20.64 -11.69 13.53
C LEU A 324 -20.06 -13.02 14.05
N SER A 325 -19.07 -13.61 13.37
CA SER A 325 -18.40 -14.83 13.81
C SER A 325 -17.54 -14.64 15.06
N ILE A 326 -16.86 -13.50 15.21
CA ILE A 326 -15.97 -13.26 16.38
C ILE A 326 -16.71 -12.73 17.61
N ALA A 327 -17.99 -12.35 17.47
CA ALA A 327 -18.82 -11.78 18.52
C ALA A 327 -19.04 -12.74 19.70
N ASP A 328 -18.88 -12.25 20.91
CA ASP A 328 -19.32 -12.93 22.14
C ASP A 328 -20.05 -11.96 23.07
N LYS A 329 -21.39 -11.98 23.04
CA LYS A 329 -22.23 -11.14 23.92
C LYS A 329 -22.10 -11.48 25.41
N THR A 330 -21.61 -12.67 25.76
CA THR A 330 -21.48 -13.12 27.16
C THR A 330 -20.19 -12.62 27.81
N SER A 331 -19.17 -12.35 27.01
CA SER A 331 -17.88 -11.81 27.48
C SER A 331 -17.95 -10.28 27.64
N PRO A 332 -17.35 -9.70 28.71
CA PRO A 332 -17.17 -8.25 28.81
C PRO A 332 -16.28 -7.71 27.68
N HIS A 333 -15.41 -8.56 27.11
CA HIS A 333 -14.59 -8.19 25.96
C HIS A 333 -15.36 -8.11 24.63
N ARG A 334 -16.62 -8.56 24.60
CA ARG A 334 -17.51 -8.62 23.43
C ARG A 334 -17.04 -9.45 22.24
N THR A 335 -15.88 -10.08 22.35
CA THR A 335 -15.33 -10.96 21.32
C THR A 335 -14.77 -12.22 21.96
N TYR A 336 -14.56 -13.26 21.15
CA TYR A 336 -13.84 -14.46 21.57
C TYR A 336 -12.37 -14.17 21.98
N PRO A 337 -11.71 -15.11 22.69
CA PRO A 337 -10.27 -15.04 22.97
C PRO A 337 -9.43 -14.91 21.69
N LEU A 338 -8.20 -14.38 21.82
CA LEU A 338 -7.30 -14.08 20.70
C LEU A 338 -7.14 -15.26 19.73
N GLU A 339 -6.82 -16.45 20.23
CA GLU A 339 -6.57 -17.65 19.41
C GLU A 339 -7.77 -17.97 18.50
N ARG A 340 -8.97 -18.04 19.08
CA ARG A 340 -10.21 -18.29 18.32
C ARG A 340 -10.53 -17.17 17.33
N ARG A 341 -10.25 -15.91 17.67
CA ARG A 341 -10.43 -14.79 16.73
C ARG A 341 -9.50 -14.92 15.54
N MET A 342 -8.25 -15.31 15.76
CA MET A 342 -7.26 -15.48 14.71
C MET A 342 -7.58 -16.67 13.81
N GLU A 343 -8.03 -17.79 14.39
CA GLU A 343 -8.54 -18.95 13.66
C GLU A 343 -9.71 -18.58 12.73
N LEU A 344 -10.75 -17.91 13.27
CA LEU A 344 -11.89 -17.44 12.48
C LEU A 344 -11.50 -16.42 11.40
N SER A 345 -10.49 -15.59 11.68
CA SER A 345 -9.96 -14.63 10.70
C SER A 345 -9.28 -15.35 9.54
N ARG A 346 -8.52 -16.42 9.81
CA ARG A 346 -7.89 -17.25 8.78
C ARG A 346 -8.94 -17.97 7.95
N GLN A 347 -9.90 -18.64 8.57
CA GLN A 347 -10.96 -19.38 7.88
C GLN A 347 -11.77 -18.51 6.90
N LEU A 348 -12.02 -17.23 7.24
CA LEU A 348 -12.84 -16.34 6.42
C LEU A 348 -12.06 -15.49 5.41
N PHE A 349 -10.81 -15.12 5.71
CA PHE A 349 -10.01 -14.23 4.84
C PHE A 349 -8.91 -14.94 4.04
N MET A 350 -8.40 -16.08 4.49
CA MET A 350 -7.39 -16.86 3.75
C MET A 350 -8.06 -17.81 2.75
N THR A 351 -7.29 -18.35 1.81
CA THR A 351 -7.79 -19.31 0.83
C THR A 351 -7.91 -20.73 1.40
N GLY A 352 -7.19 -21.02 2.49
CA GLY A 352 -7.11 -22.34 3.10
C GLY A 352 -5.97 -23.21 2.54
N PHE A 353 -5.29 -22.74 1.50
CA PHE A 353 -4.17 -23.40 0.85
C PHE A 353 -2.80 -22.82 1.28
N GLU A 354 -2.78 -21.88 2.23
CA GLU A 354 -1.57 -21.32 2.80
C GLU A 354 -0.99 -22.29 3.84
N LYS A 355 0.34 -22.50 3.88
CA LYS A 355 0.95 -23.42 4.87
C LYS A 355 0.60 -23.10 6.32
N TYR A 356 0.33 -21.83 6.63
CA TYR A 356 -0.02 -21.40 7.99
C TYR A 356 -1.43 -21.84 8.43
N THR A 357 -2.34 -22.18 7.51
CA THR A 357 -3.68 -22.69 7.87
C THR A 357 -3.63 -24.16 8.30
N GLU A 358 -2.54 -24.89 8.02
CA GLU A 358 -2.36 -26.29 8.45
C GLU A 358 -2.43 -26.45 9.98
N GLN A 359 -2.07 -25.41 10.75
CA GLN A 359 -2.17 -25.42 12.22
C GLN A 359 -3.62 -25.51 12.73
N ASP A 360 -4.60 -25.14 11.90
CA ASP A 360 -6.02 -25.11 12.27
C ASP A 360 -6.69 -26.48 12.09
N PHE A 361 -5.97 -27.48 11.54
CA PHE A 361 -6.43 -28.86 11.49
C PHE A 361 -6.40 -29.49 12.89
N ASP A 362 -7.56 -29.50 13.54
CA ASP A 362 -7.73 -30.12 14.85
C ASP A 362 -7.87 -31.65 14.72
N LEU A 363 -6.73 -32.35 14.81
CA LEU A 363 -6.68 -33.82 14.82
C LEU A 363 -7.31 -34.47 16.08
N THR A 364 -7.80 -33.67 17.03
CA THR A 364 -8.32 -34.15 18.32
C THR A 364 -9.84 -34.06 18.47
N LYS A 365 -10.56 -33.41 17.54
CA LYS A 365 -12.02 -33.26 17.58
C LYS A 365 -12.79 -34.30 16.77
N ASP A 366 -13.97 -34.65 17.29
CA ASP A 366 -15.13 -35.34 16.70
C ASP A 366 -14.84 -36.35 15.57
N PHE A 367 -14.12 -37.43 15.91
CA PHE A 367 -14.02 -38.58 15.02
C PHE A 367 -15.42 -39.20 14.80
N VAL A 368 -15.86 -39.22 13.55
CA VAL A 368 -17.05 -39.96 13.13
C VAL A 368 -16.68 -41.43 13.04
N ARG A 369 -17.44 -42.29 13.73
CA ARG A 369 -17.28 -43.74 13.62
C ARG A 369 -18.05 -44.27 12.43
N VAL A 370 -17.34 -44.90 11.50
CA VAL A 370 -17.93 -45.42 10.26
C VAL A 370 -17.77 -46.93 10.19
N THR A 371 -18.86 -47.61 9.84
CA THR A 371 -18.88 -49.05 9.51
C THR A 371 -19.38 -49.21 8.09
N LEU A 372 -18.57 -49.84 7.22
CA LEU A 372 -18.90 -50.03 5.80
C LEU A 372 -19.05 -51.51 5.48
N ASP A 373 -20.05 -51.85 4.67
CA ASP A 373 -20.19 -53.20 4.15
C ASP A 373 -19.28 -53.43 2.92
N LYS A 374 -18.68 -54.62 2.81
CA LYS A 374 -17.79 -54.99 1.69
C LYS A 374 -18.51 -54.97 0.35
N SER A 375 -19.84 -55.19 0.33
CA SER A 375 -20.64 -55.26 -0.89
C SER A 375 -20.81 -53.92 -1.62
N THR A 376 -20.67 -52.79 -0.91
CA THR A 376 -20.89 -51.42 -1.41
C THR A 376 -19.59 -50.67 -1.73
N VAL A 377 -18.44 -51.30 -1.53
CA VAL A 377 -17.12 -50.63 -1.57
C VAL A 377 -16.37 -50.93 -2.86
N ASN A 378 -15.82 -49.89 -3.48
CA ASN A 378 -14.87 -49.99 -4.58
C ASN A 378 -13.46 -49.61 -4.09
N PHE A 379 -12.50 -50.52 -4.22
CA PHE A 379 -11.12 -50.30 -3.77
C PHE A 379 -10.25 -49.73 -4.88
N LEU A 380 -9.54 -48.66 -4.55
CA LEU A 380 -8.56 -48.02 -5.41
C LEU A 380 -7.17 -48.16 -4.78
N GLY A 381 -6.16 -48.45 -5.62
CA GLY A 381 -4.78 -48.61 -5.17
C GLY A 381 -4.11 -47.28 -4.79
N PRO A 382 -2.93 -47.33 -4.15
CA PRO A 382 -2.15 -46.14 -3.84
C PRO A 382 -1.71 -45.43 -5.13
N ASN A 383 -1.83 -44.09 -5.15
CA ASN A 383 -1.71 -43.22 -6.34
C ASN A 383 -2.87 -43.30 -7.37
N SER A 384 -4.09 -43.61 -6.93
CA SER A 384 -5.25 -43.61 -7.81
C SER A 384 -5.82 -42.21 -8.07
N LEU A 385 -6.24 -41.98 -9.32
CA LEU A 385 -7.13 -40.89 -9.70
C LEU A 385 -8.58 -41.39 -9.64
N LEU A 386 -9.41 -40.75 -8.81
CA LEU A 386 -10.86 -40.95 -8.80
C LEU A 386 -11.52 -39.75 -9.50
N LYS A 387 -12.25 -40.04 -10.57
CA LYS A 387 -13.03 -39.07 -11.33
C LYS A 387 -14.49 -39.49 -11.33
N LEU A 388 -15.33 -38.69 -10.67
CA LEU A 388 -16.77 -38.86 -10.59
C LEU A 388 -17.42 -37.87 -11.56
N THR A 389 -17.92 -38.39 -12.67
CA THR A 389 -18.63 -37.60 -13.70
C THR A 389 -20.01 -38.16 -13.93
N ASN A 390 -20.94 -37.28 -14.31
CA ASN A 390 -22.34 -37.51 -14.65
C ASN A 390 -22.71 -39.00 -14.88
N ARG A 391 -23.30 -39.62 -13.86
CA ARG A 391 -23.87 -40.97 -13.95
C ARG A 391 -25.32 -40.97 -13.51
N ARG A 392 -26.22 -41.00 -14.49
CA ARG A 392 -27.61 -41.36 -14.24
C ARG A 392 -27.67 -42.85 -13.89
N HIS A 393 -28.04 -43.15 -12.65
CA HIS A 393 -28.44 -44.48 -12.16
C HIS A 393 -27.30 -45.50 -11.96
N SER A 394 -26.39 -45.24 -11.01
CA SER A 394 -25.50 -46.27 -10.45
C SER A 394 -25.91 -46.60 -9.00
N PRO A 395 -25.73 -47.85 -8.52
CA PRO A 395 -25.95 -48.18 -7.11
C PRO A 395 -24.97 -47.38 -6.22
N ARG A 396 -25.38 -47.05 -4.99
CA ARG A 396 -24.55 -46.35 -3.99
C ARG A 396 -23.20 -47.05 -3.87
N LYS A 397 -22.14 -46.43 -4.36
CA LYS A 397 -20.77 -46.91 -4.22
C LYS A 397 -19.97 -45.99 -3.33
N VAL A 398 -19.24 -46.59 -2.42
CA VAL A 398 -18.27 -45.91 -1.57
C VAL A 398 -16.89 -46.25 -2.13
N ASN A 399 -16.15 -45.24 -2.59
CA ASN A 399 -14.80 -45.42 -3.08
C ASN A 399 -13.82 -45.28 -1.91
N ILE A 400 -12.95 -46.26 -1.72
CA ILE A 400 -11.88 -46.21 -0.72
C ILE A 400 -10.54 -46.12 -1.45
N ILE A 401 -9.76 -45.10 -1.12
CA ILE A 401 -8.41 -44.87 -1.61
C ILE A 401 -7.45 -45.09 -0.44
N MET A 402 -6.51 -46.03 -0.60
CA MET A 402 -5.49 -46.29 0.42
C MET A 402 -4.37 -45.25 0.34
N THR A 403 -3.90 -44.76 1.49
CA THR A 403 -2.81 -43.77 1.59
C THR A 403 -1.46 -44.45 1.84
N GLU A 404 -0.40 -43.82 1.37
CA GLU A 404 1.01 -44.14 1.62
C GLU A 404 1.73 -42.89 2.17
N PRO A 405 2.79 -43.06 2.98
CA PRO A 405 3.54 -41.93 3.54
C PRO A 405 4.12 -41.02 2.46
N GLY A 406 4.06 -39.70 2.67
CA GLY A 406 4.63 -38.72 1.73
C GLY A 406 3.77 -38.47 0.49
N GLN A 407 2.46 -38.71 0.59
CA GLN A 407 1.47 -38.35 -0.43
C GLN A 407 0.78 -37.03 -0.09
N THR A 408 0.26 -36.38 -1.12
CA THR A 408 -0.61 -35.20 -1.05
C THR A 408 -1.96 -35.55 -1.68
N LEU A 409 -3.05 -35.19 -1.02
CA LEU A 409 -4.41 -35.29 -1.59
C LEU A 409 -4.77 -33.96 -2.25
N GLN A 410 -5.15 -34.01 -3.52
CA GLN A 410 -5.77 -32.90 -4.25
C GLN A 410 -7.23 -33.24 -4.56
N PHE A 411 -8.14 -32.38 -4.13
CA PHE A 411 -9.57 -32.54 -4.35
C PHE A 411 -10.16 -31.30 -5.02
N LEU A 412 -11.00 -31.50 -6.04
CA LEU A 412 -11.77 -30.45 -6.68
C LEU A 412 -13.16 -30.98 -7.06
N SER A 413 -14.20 -30.22 -6.72
CA SER A 413 -15.59 -30.52 -7.05
C SER A 413 -16.33 -29.29 -7.56
N SER A 414 -17.31 -29.52 -8.44
CA SER A 414 -18.24 -28.48 -8.90
C SER A 414 -19.32 -28.12 -7.89
N GLU A 415 -19.58 -28.96 -6.89
CA GLU A 415 -20.65 -28.81 -5.91
C GLU A 415 -20.08 -28.93 -4.48
N VAL A 416 -20.76 -28.35 -3.49
CA VAL A 416 -20.35 -28.42 -2.08
C VAL A 416 -20.45 -29.87 -1.59
N LEU A 417 -19.48 -30.33 -0.79
CA LEU A 417 -19.66 -31.58 -0.03
C LEU A 417 -20.73 -31.40 1.05
N THR A 418 -21.24 -32.51 1.57
CA THR A 418 -22.11 -32.52 2.75
C THR A 418 -21.51 -33.39 3.85
N TYR A 419 -21.92 -33.15 5.10
CA TYR A 419 -21.56 -34.02 6.21
C TYR A 419 -21.90 -35.48 5.92
N TRP A 420 -21.05 -36.38 6.40
CA TRP A 420 -21.25 -37.82 6.23
C TRP A 420 -22.63 -38.30 6.71
N GLU A 421 -23.08 -37.82 7.87
CA GLU A 421 -24.37 -38.22 8.46
C GLU A 421 -25.54 -37.85 7.55
N ASP A 422 -25.55 -36.63 7.01
CA ASP A 422 -26.57 -36.15 6.09
C ASP A 422 -26.54 -36.89 4.75
N ALA A 423 -25.32 -37.18 4.25
CA ALA A 423 -25.12 -37.92 3.01
C ALA A 423 -25.70 -39.35 3.08
N MET A 424 -25.67 -39.97 4.27
CA MET A 424 -26.21 -41.32 4.51
C MET A 424 -27.74 -41.35 4.68
N ILE A 425 -28.31 -40.32 5.32
CA ILE A 425 -29.74 -40.25 5.66
C ILE A 425 -30.60 -39.81 4.47
N ALA A 426 -30.10 -38.90 3.62
CA ALA A 426 -30.86 -38.34 2.50
C ALA A 426 -30.57 -39.06 1.17
N GLU A 427 -31.50 -38.95 0.21
CA GLU A 427 -31.17 -39.03 -1.23
C GLU A 427 -30.32 -37.81 -1.63
N SER A 428 -29.16 -37.65 -0.98
CA SER A 428 -28.31 -36.49 -1.13
C SER A 428 -27.81 -36.40 -2.58
N GLN A 429 -27.89 -35.19 -3.13
CA GLN A 429 -27.39 -34.86 -4.46
C GLN A 429 -25.89 -34.57 -4.44
N THR A 430 -25.28 -34.57 -3.26
CA THR A 430 -23.92 -34.11 -2.97
C THR A 430 -23.04 -35.25 -2.46
N ALA A 431 -21.74 -35.17 -2.77
CA ALA A 431 -20.76 -36.12 -2.28
C ALA A 431 -20.39 -35.84 -0.82
N SER A 432 -19.82 -36.84 -0.13
CA SER A 432 -19.13 -36.65 1.15
C SER A 432 -17.75 -37.32 1.09
N ALA A 433 -16.78 -36.76 1.81
CA ALA A 433 -15.42 -37.27 1.82
C ALA A 433 -14.87 -37.31 3.26
N LEU A 434 -14.21 -38.41 3.61
CA LEU A 434 -13.70 -38.67 4.94
C LEU A 434 -12.24 -39.12 4.88
N MET A 435 -11.45 -38.68 5.85
CA MET A 435 -10.11 -39.21 6.11
C MET A 435 -10.15 -40.12 7.33
N CYS A 436 -9.79 -41.39 7.18
CA CYS A 436 -10.01 -42.41 8.19
C CYS A 436 -8.74 -43.16 8.58
N LYS A 437 -8.69 -43.54 9.86
CA LYS A 437 -7.68 -44.45 10.42
C LYS A 437 -8.36 -45.65 11.08
N LYS A 438 -7.65 -46.77 11.19
CA LYS A 438 -8.16 -47.95 11.90
C LYS A 438 -8.17 -47.70 13.42
N ALA A 439 -9.29 -47.99 14.10
CA ALA A 439 -9.34 -47.88 15.55
C ALA A 439 -8.38 -48.87 16.23
N LYS A 440 -7.67 -48.41 17.26
CA LYS A 440 -6.62 -49.18 17.97
C LYS A 440 -7.16 -50.27 18.93
N LYS A 441 -8.48 -50.38 19.12
CA LYS A 441 -9.09 -51.29 20.10
C LYS A 441 -10.47 -51.79 19.64
N GLU A 442 -10.48 -52.88 18.87
CA GLU A 442 -11.59 -53.86 18.89
C GLU A 442 -11.09 -55.17 18.26
N ASN A 443 -11.47 -56.30 18.87
CA ASN A 443 -11.29 -57.63 18.29
C ASN A 443 -12.23 -57.72 17.07
N ALA A 444 -11.76 -57.29 15.91
CA ALA A 444 -12.51 -57.38 14.67
C ALA A 444 -12.73 -58.86 14.32
N ASP A 445 -14.00 -59.25 14.18
CA ASP A 445 -14.42 -60.54 13.65
C ASP A 445 -13.87 -60.68 12.21
N PRO A 446 -13.14 -61.76 11.84
CA PRO A 446 -12.45 -61.86 10.55
C PRO A 446 -13.38 -61.80 9.32
N ASP A 447 -14.66 -62.12 9.49
CA ASP A 447 -15.61 -62.29 8.39
C ASP A 447 -16.39 -61.00 8.04
N ASN A 448 -16.53 -60.03 8.97
CA ASN A 448 -17.30 -58.80 8.71
C ASN A 448 -16.43 -57.55 8.50
N SER A 449 -16.63 -57.02 7.30
CA SER A 449 -16.31 -55.70 6.74
C SER A 449 -16.01 -54.55 7.72
N PHE A 450 -14.91 -53.82 7.44
CA PHE A 450 -14.47 -52.52 7.97
C PHE A 450 -15.34 -51.92 9.09
N ALA A 451 -15.25 -52.50 10.30
CA ALA A 451 -15.93 -52.02 11.48
C ALA A 451 -15.02 -51.10 12.31
N GLY A 452 -15.57 -49.99 12.81
CA GLY A 452 -14.90 -49.11 13.76
C GLY A 452 -13.80 -48.22 13.16
N LEU A 453 -14.02 -47.63 11.97
CA LEU A 453 -13.10 -46.62 11.43
C LEU A 453 -13.28 -45.29 12.18
N GLU A 454 -12.19 -44.66 12.60
CA GLU A 454 -12.19 -43.31 13.14
C GLU A 454 -11.89 -42.33 12.02
N CYS A 455 -12.89 -41.51 11.64
CA CYS A 455 -12.83 -40.64 10.48
C CYS A 455 -13.00 -39.16 10.82
N ILE A 456 -12.33 -38.28 10.09
CA ILE A 456 -12.56 -36.84 10.09
C ILE A 456 -13.26 -36.46 8.78
N ASP A 457 -14.29 -35.62 8.89
CA ASP A 457 -15.04 -35.10 7.74
C ASP A 457 -14.24 -34.01 7.02
N LEU A 458 -14.08 -34.15 5.70
CA LEU A 458 -13.40 -33.17 4.86
C LEU A 458 -14.27 -31.95 4.57
N PHE A 459 -15.57 -32.01 4.82
CA PHE A 459 -16.50 -30.89 4.61
C PHE A 459 -16.02 -29.60 5.27
N THR A 460 -15.46 -29.67 6.49
CA THR A 460 -15.00 -28.49 7.24
C THR A 460 -13.66 -27.93 6.73
N HIS A 461 -13.00 -28.63 5.80
CA HIS A 461 -11.66 -28.29 5.28
C HIS A 461 -11.66 -28.04 3.76
N ILE A 462 -12.84 -27.90 3.16
CA ILE A 462 -12.99 -27.59 1.75
C ILE A 462 -13.26 -26.11 1.57
N HIS A 463 -12.55 -25.51 0.62
CA HIS A 463 -12.56 -24.08 0.39
C HIS A 463 -13.11 -23.74 -0.99
N GLN A 464 -13.69 -22.54 -1.11
CA GLN A 464 -14.21 -22.05 -2.38
C GLN A 464 -13.06 -21.65 -3.31
N VAL A 465 -13.17 -22.08 -4.57
CA VAL A 465 -12.24 -21.78 -5.66
C VAL A 465 -13.04 -21.17 -6.82
N PRO A 466 -12.54 -20.14 -7.52
CA PRO A 466 -13.27 -19.57 -8.65
C PRO A 466 -13.59 -20.61 -9.72
N ARG A 467 -14.77 -20.48 -10.32
CA ARG A 467 -15.21 -21.40 -11.37
C ARG A 467 -14.47 -21.11 -12.67
N SER A 468 -13.68 -22.07 -13.14
CA SER A 468 -12.98 -22.02 -14.42
C SER A 468 -13.65 -22.96 -15.43
N SER A 469 -14.56 -22.40 -16.20
CA SER A 469 -15.30 -23.12 -17.24
C SER A 469 -15.69 -22.17 -18.37
N ASN A 470 -15.96 -22.73 -19.55
CA ASN A 470 -16.30 -21.97 -20.76
C ASN A 470 -17.53 -21.03 -20.62
N ASP A 471 -18.38 -21.24 -19.62
CA ASP A 471 -19.56 -20.42 -19.34
C ASP A 471 -19.31 -19.27 -18.35
N VAL A 472 -18.10 -19.17 -17.79
CA VAL A 472 -17.64 -18.05 -16.96
C VAL A 472 -16.64 -17.22 -17.76
N ARG A 473 -16.73 -15.89 -17.69
CA ARG A 473 -15.75 -15.00 -18.36
C ARG A 473 -14.94 -14.18 -17.37
N LYS A 474 -15.51 -13.87 -16.22
CA LYS A 474 -14.95 -13.01 -15.17
C LYS A 474 -14.94 -13.74 -13.83
N LEU A 475 -14.00 -13.40 -12.96
CA LEU A 475 -13.94 -13.97 -11.60
C LEU A 475 -15.21 -13.62 -10.82
N MET A 476 -15.69 -12.38 -11.01
CA MET A 476 -16.90 -11.88 -10.38
C MET A 476 -18.13 -12.75 -10.66
N ASP A 477 -18.24 -13.41 -11.83
CA ASP A 477 -19.39 -14.24 -12.19
C ASP A 477 -19.59 -15.42 -11.22
N SER A 478 -18.51 -15.88 -10.57
CA SER A 478 -18.50 -16.98 -9.58
C SER A 478 -18.31 -16.54 -8.13
N SER A 479 -18.13 -15.24 -7.89
CA SER A 479 -17.99 -14.64 -6.56
C SER A 479 -19.34 -14.41 -5.87
N PHE A 480 -19.37 -13.82 -4.66
CA PHE A 480 -20.61 -13.51 -3.95
C PHE A 480 -21.58 -12.64 -4.79
N ASP A 481 -22.85 -13.08 -4.89
CA ASP A 481 -23.89 -12.56 -5.80
C ASP A 481 -23.53 -12.68 -7.30
N GLY A 482 -22.73 -13.68 -7.64
CA GLY A 482 -22.49 -14.15 -9.00
C GLY A 482 -23.66 -14.96 -9.56
N ASP A 483 -23.74 -15.00 -10.89
CA ASP A 483 -24.74 -15.79 -11.62
C ASP A 483 -24.40 -17.29 -11.61
N LYS A 484 -23.18 -17.66 -11.20
CA LYS A 484 -22.63 -19.01 -11.21
C LYS A 484 -22.08 -19.37 -9.84
N GLU A 485 -22.19 -20.65 -9.47
CA GLU A 485 -21.57 -21.17 -8.24
C GLU A 485 -20.06 -21.34 -8.42
N SER A 486 -19.32 -21.23 -7.31
CA SER A 486 -17.89 -21.50 -7.26
C SER A 486 -17.59 -23.00 -7.30
N PHE A 487 -16.34 -23.35 -7.58
CA PHE A 487 -15.82 -24.69 -7.30
C PHE A 487 -15.43 -24.82 -5.83
N TYR A 488 -15.20 -26.05 -5.41
CA TYR A 488 -14.84 -26.42 -4.05
C TYR A 488 -13.61 -27.32 -4.09
N GLY A 489 -12.53 -26.92 -3.46
CA GLY A 489 -11.29 -27.68 -3.49
C GLY A 489 -10.50 -27.63 -2.18
N CYS A 490 -9.63 -28.61 -2.02
CA CYS A 490 -8.65 -28.63 -0.94
C CYS A 490 -7.36 -29.35 -1.38
N GLU A 491 -6.26 -28.97 -0.75
CA GLU A 491 -4.98 -29.66 -0.87
C GLU A 491 -4.51 -30.03 0.54
N ILE A 492 -4.27 -31.31 0.78
CA ILE A 492 -3.83 -31.81 2.09
C ILE A 492 -2.47 -32.45 1.93
N GLY A 493 -1.47 -31.81 2.54
CA GLY A 493 -0.09 -32.26 2.53
C GLY A 493 0.18 -33.48 3.41
N PRO A 494 1.39 -34.06 3.30
CA PRO A 494 1.77 -35.27 4.02
C PRO A 494 1.77 -35.09 5.55
N GLN A 495 2.03 -33.89 6.05
CA GLN A 495 2.06 -33.62 7.51
C GLN A 495 0.75 -34.02 8.22
N ILE A 496 -0.38 -33.83 7.53
CA ILE A 496 -1.71 -34.17 8.04
C ILE A 496 -2.10 -35.56 7.54
N LEU A 497 -1.91 -35.83 6.24
CA LEU A 497 -2.40 -37.03 5.58
C LEU A 497 -1.73 -38.33 6.08
N ASP A 498 -0.46 -38.28 6.47
CA ASP A 498 0.29 -39.43 6.99
C ASP A 498 -0.29 -39.98 8.31
N ASN A 499 -1.18 -39.24 8.98
CA ASN A 499 -1.88 -39.70 10.18
C ASN A 499 -3.10 -40.60 9.89
N PHE A 500 -3.46 -40.80 8.61
CA PHE A 500 -4.63 -41.53 8.17
C PHE A 500 -4.26 -42.67 7.22
N ASP A 501 -5.01 -43.77 7.27
CA ASP A 501 -4.74 -45.00 6.50
C ASP A 501 -5.52 -45.04 5.17
N MET A 502 -6.63 -44.30 5.07
CA MET A 502 -7.51 -44.33 3.91
C MET A 502 -8.36 -43.08 3.78
N ILE A 503 -8.74 -42.76 2.55
CA ILE A 503 -9.71 -41.73 2.21
C ILE A 503 -10.97 -42.41 1.66
N ILE A 504 -12.13 -42.00 2.15
CA ILE A 504 -13.42 -42.55 1.76
C ILE A 504 -14.21 -41.46 1.05
N ILE A 505 -14.67 -41.71 -0.17
CA ILE A 505 -15.48 -40.77 -0.95
C ILE A 505 -16.79 -41.44 -1.33
N HIS A 506 -17.89 -40.84 -0.89
CA HIS A 506 -19.25 -41.29 -1.18
C HIS A 506 -19.75 -40.68 -2.49
N GLU A 507 -20.27 -41.51 -3.39
CA GLU A 507 -20.87 -41.05 -4.64
C GLU A 507 -22.31 -40.53 -4.43
N PRO A 508 -22.68 -39.35 -4.98
CA PRO A 508 -24.05 -38.85 -4.95
C PRO A 508 -25.00 -39.71 -5.81
N LEU A 509 -26.28 -39.81 -5.40
CA LEU A 509 -27.30 -40.61 -6.09
C LEU A 509 -27.83 -39.95 -7.37
N LYS A 510 -27.88 -38.61 -7.39
CA LYS A 510 -28.42 -37.81 -8.49
C LYS A 510 -27.62 -36.53 -8.61
N THR A 511 -26.92 -36.38 -9.73
CA THR A 511 -26.06 -35.22 -10.01
C THR A 511 -26.63 -34.36 -11.13
N SER A 512 -26.25 -33.08 -11.15
CA SER A 512 -26.48 -32.20 -12.29
C SER A 512 -25.72 -32.71 -13.54
N ASP A 513 -26.17 -32.32 -14.74
CA ASP A 513 -25.52 -32.77 -15.98
C ASP A 513 -24.07 -32.25 -16.12
N SER A 514 -23.72 -31.20 -15.38
CA SER A 514 -22.40 -30.56 -15.32
C SER A 514 -21.57 -30.92 -14.09
N HIS A 515 -22.02 -31.86 -13.25
CA HIS A 515 -21.32 -32.25 -12.03
C HIS A 515 -20.01 -32.99 -12.35
N PHE A 516 -18.94 -32.59 -11.67
CA PHE A 516 -17.69 -33.34 -11.59
C PHE A 516 -17.12 -33.29 -10.17
N SER A 517 -16.47 -34.38 -9.76
CA SER A 517 -15.58 -34.40 -8.60
C SER A 517 -14.32 -35.20 -8.94
N VAL A 518 -13.16 -34.62 -8.66
CA VAL A 518 -11.84 -35.19 -8.94
C VAL A 518 -11.07 -35.28 -7.63
N ALA A 519 -10.62 -36.48 -7.29
CA ALA A 519 -9.71 -36.72 -6.16
C ALA A 519 -8.46 -37.42 -6.68
N HIS A 520 -7.29 -36.85 -6.41
CA HIS A 520 -6.02 -37.38 -6.87
C HIS A 520 -5.03 -37.48 -5.70
N LEU A 521 -4.48 -38.68 -5.52
CA LEU A 521 -3.43 -38.94 -4.56
C LEU A 521 -2.09 -39.02 -5.29
N ILE A 522 -1.16 -38.12 -4.97
CA ILE A 522 0.13 -38.01 -5.67
C ILE A 522 1.25 -37.93 -4.64
N SER A 523 2.41 -38.53 -4.94
CA SER A 523 3.62 -38.30 -4.12
C SER A 523 4.02 -36.81 -4.15
N SER A 524 4.27 -36.21 -2.99
CA SER A 524 4.66 -34.79 -2.86
C SER A 524 5.99 -34.45 -3.56
N SER A 525 6.81 -35.46 -3.87
CA SER A 525 8.04 -35.27 -4.66
C SER A 525 7.76 -34.91 -6.13
N LYS A 526 6.56 -35.24 -6.65
CA LYS A 526 6.15 -34.99 -8.03
C LYS A 526 5.27 -33.74 -8.19
N THR A 527 4.79 -33.14 -7.10
CA THR A 527 3.94 -31.95 -7.13
C THR A 527 4.75 -30.66 -7.27
N ASN A 528 6.00 -30.67 -6.79
CA ASN A 528 6.86 -29.51 -6.77
C ASN A 528 7.96 -29.62 -7.83
N VAL A 529 7.90 -28.73 -8.83
CA VAL A 529 8.99 -28.55 -9.80
C VAL A 529 9.65 -27.20 -9.51
N THR A 530 10.86 -27.17 -8.95
CA THR A 530 11.64 -25.93 -8.82
C THR A 530 12.47 -25.73 -10.07
N LEU A 531 12.41 -24.55 -10.69
CA LEU A 531 13.26 -24.20 -11.81
C LEU A 531 14.02 -22.92 -11.45
N GLU A 532 15.33 -22.93 -11.68
CA GLU A 532 16.26 -21.85 -11.35
C GLU A 532 16.57 -21.02 -12.62
N SER A 533 16.26 -19.74 -12.64
CA SER A 533 16.62 -18.78 -13.72
C SER A 533 16.69 -17.38 -13.11
N ASP A 534 17.56 -16.47 -13.55
CA ASP A 534 17.67 -15.13 -12.94
C ASP A 534 16.77 -14.06 -13.60
N LEU A 535 16.45 -12.95 -12.92
CA LEU A 535 15.69 -11.84 -13.55
C LEU A 535 16.45 -11.23 -14.74
N SER A 536 17.78 -11.18 -14.64
CA SER A 536 18.65 -10.68 -15.71
C SER A 536 18.43 -11.43 -17.01
N SER A 537 18.22 -12.76 -16.96
CA SER A 537 17.88 -13.57 -18.14
C SER A 537 16.49 -13.23 -18.70
N LEU A 538 15.51 -12.98 -17.83
CA LEU A 538 14.14 -12.64 -18.26
C LEU A 538 14.05 -11.28 -18.96
N LEU A 539 14.85 -10.29 -18.55
CA LEU A 539 14.88 -8.97 -19.18
C LEU A 539 15.53 -8.98 -20.56
N VAL A 540 16.40 -9.95 -20.85
CA VAL A 540 17.18 -10.02 -22.11
C VAL A 540 16.51 -10.94 -23.13
N SER A 541 15.90 -12.04 -22.68
CA SER A 541 15.30 -13.06 -23.55
C SER A 541 14.07 -13.68 -22.91
N ASN A 542 13.18 -14.23 -23.73
CA ASN A 542 12.09 -15.08 -23.24
C ASN A 542 12.70 -16.29 -22.52
N VAL A 543 12.21 -16.58 -21.32
CA VAL A 543 12.69 -17.70 -20.52
C VAL A 543 11.66 -18.82 -20.60
N GLU A 544 12.14 -19.98 -21.03
CA GLU A 544 11.38 -21.23 -20.95
C GLU A 544 11.53 -21.78 -19.52
N ALA A 545 10.69 -21.24 -18.61
CA ALA A 545 10.43 -21.60 -17.20
C ALA A 545 11.59 -21.51 -16.16
N LYS A 546 11.42 -21.45 -14.82
CA LYS A 546 10.61 -20.56 -13.92
C LYS A 546 11.54 -19.43 -13.42
N LEU A 547 10.93 -18.41 -12.84
CA LEU A 547 11.55 -17.21 -12.26
C LEU A 547 12.27 -17.48 -10.91
N PRO A 548 13.40 -16.81 -10.60
CA PRO A 548 14.22 -16.99 -9.36
C PRO A 548 13.54 -16.32 -8.16
N ALA A 549 14.12 -16.44 -6.96
CA ALA A 549 13.75 -15.61 -5.81
C ALA A 549 14.06 -14.11 -6.01
N ASP A 550 15.09 -13.77 -6.81
CA ASP A 550 15.57 -12.39 -6.98
C ASP A 550 14.82 -11.66 -8.11
N ARG A 551 13.79 -10.89 -7.74
CA ARG A 551 12.84 -10.28 -8.69
C ARG A 551 12.69 -8.78 -8.45
N PRO A 552 12.33 -8.00 -9.48
CA PRO A 552 12.25 -6.55 -9.38
C PRO A 552 11.00 -6.14 -8.61
N MET A 553 11.11 -5.02 -7.90
CA MET A 553 10.07 -4.37 -7.09
C MET A 553 8.59 -4.59 -7.50
N ALA A 554 8.25 -4.46 -8.79
CA ALA A 554 7.01 -4.97 -9.36
C ALA A 554 7.14 -5.17 -10.87
N LEU A 555 6.64 -6.27 -11.42
CA LEU A 555 6.73 -6.57 -12.85
C LEU A 555 5.49 -7.32 -13.34
N ASN A 556 5.02 -6.94 -14.51
CA ASN A 556 4.01 -7.70 -15.23
C ASN A 556 4.70 -8.65 -16.22
N ILE A 557 4.26 -9.90 -16.23
CA ILE A 557 4.83 -10.99 -17.01
C ILE A 557 3.70 -11.64 -17.78
N TYR A 558 3.87 -11.84 -19.08
CA TYR A 558 3.02 -12.73 -19.85
C TYR A 558 3.50 -14.16 -19.67
N VAL A 559 2.57 -15.04 -19.35
CA VAL A 559 2.79 -16.47 -19.35
C VAL A 559 1.98 -17.08 -20.47
N ARG A 560 2.67 -17.77 -21.37
CA ARG A 560 2.07 -18.57 -22.44
C ARG A 560 2.31 -20.03 -22.14
N PHE A 561 1.25 -20.82 -22.25
CA PHE A 561 1.31 -22.27 -22.15
C PHE A 561 1.03 -22.88 -23.51
N GLU A 562 1.71 -23.99 -23.81
CA GLU A 562 1.47 -24.81 -24.99
C GLU A 562 1.13 -26.25 -24.56
N ASN A 563 0.23 -26.90 -25.30
CA ASN A 563 -0.33 -28.24 -25.07
C ASN A 563 -1.27 -28.34 -23.85
N LEU A 564 -2.03 -27.29 -23.51
CA LEU A 564 -2.98 -27.29 -22.38
C LEU A 564 -4.39 -27.79 -22.70
N GLU A 565 -4.96 -27.39 -23.84
CA GLU A 565 -6.37 -27.64 -24.14
C GLU A 565 -6.59 -29.02 -24.77
N LYS A 566 -7.49 -29.81 -24.17
CA LYS A 566 -7.88 -31.13 -24.66
C LYS A 566 -9.40 -31.21 -24.83
N LYS A 567 -9.87 -31.98 -25.83
CA LYS A 567 -11.31 -32.17 -26.06
C LYS A 567 -11.93 -33.04 -24.96
N GLY A 568 -13.00 -32.57 -24.33
CA GLY A 568 -13.77 -33.33 -23.34
C GLY A 568 -13.28 -33.18 -21.89
N GLN A 569 -12.66 -32.05 -21.55
CA GLN A 569 -12.30 -31.68 -20.17
C GLN A 569 -13.55 -31.27 -19.37
N ASP A 570 -13.58 -31.60 -18.08
CA ASP A 570 -14.69 -31.23 -17.17
C ASP A 570 -14.59 -29.77 -16.71
N PHE A 571 -13.38 -29.24 -16.58
CA PHE A 571 -13.11 -27.85 -16.27
C PHE A 571 -11.96 -27.31 -17.14
N SER A 572 -11.99 -26.00 -17.38
CA SER A 572 -10.96 -25.31 -18.17
C SER A 572 -9.73 -25.06 -17.28
N PRO A 573 -8.49 -25.27 -17.76
CA PRO A 573 -7.29 -25.03 -16.98
C PRO A 573 -7.25 -23.63 -16.34
N PHE A 574 -6.74 -23.54 -15.12
CA PHE A 574 -6.61 -22.29 -14.39
C PHE A 574 -5.38 -22.28 -13.50
N ILE A 575 -4.94 -21.09 -13.09
CA ILE A 575 -3.71 -20.90 -12.33
C ILE A 575 -4.02 -20.18 -11.03
N ARG A 576 -3.52 -20.73 -9.91
CA ARG A 576 -3.35 -20.02 -8.66
C ARG A 576 -1.97 -19.40 -8.63
N GLN A 577 -1.93 -18.08 -8.58
CA GLN A 577 -0.71 -17.32 -8.33
C GLN A 577 -0.70 -16.93 -6.85
N TRP A 578 0.34 -17.30 -6.10
CA TRP A 578 0.38 -17.03 -4.67
C TRP A 578 1.76 -16.69 -4.09
N ARG A 579 1.74 -16.08 -2.90
CA ARG A 579 2.91 -15.68 -2.09
C ARG A 579 2.61 -15.78 -0.60
N ASP A 580 3.61 -16.18 0.20
CA ASP A 580 3.45 -16.37 1.66
C ASP A 580 3.51 -15.06 2.46
N GLU A 581 4.37 -14.09 2.11
CA GLU A 581 4.52 -12.86 2.90
C GLU A 581 4.61 -11.58 2.04
N PRO A 582 3.62 -10.67 2.10
CA PRO A 582 2.29 -10.87 2.69
C PRO A 582 1.50 -11.91 1.89
N TYR A 583 0.45 -12.46 2.51
CA TYR A 583 -0.42 -13.42 1.87
C TYR A 583 -1.17 -12.77 0.71
N GLU A 584 -0.82 -13.16 -0.50
CA GLU A 584 -1.49 -12.77 -1.74
C GLU A 584 -1.81 -14.02 -2.53
N THR A 585 -3.07 -14.18 -2.91
CA THR A 585 -3.50 -15.18 -3.90
C THR A 585 -4.27 -14.47 -5.02
N LYS A 586 -4.01 -14.86 -6.26
CA LYS A 586 -4.73 -14.43 -7.46
C LYS A 586 -5.09 -15.65 -8.30
N TRP A 587 -6.30 -15.64 -8.85
CA TRP A 587 -6.79 -16.73 -9.67
C TRP A 587 -6.90 -16.28 -11.13
N HIS A 588 -6.26 -17.01 -12.03
CA HIS A 588 -6.35 -16.80 -13.48
C HIS A 588 -7.19 -17.91 -14.09
N ILE A 589 -8.44 -17.62 -14.42
CA ILE A 589 -9.40 -18.59 -14.97
C ILE A 589 -9.31 -18.69 -16.49
N ASN A 590 -9.76 -19.83 -17.05
CA ASN A 590 -9.84 -20.08 -18.48
C ASN A 590 -8.52 -19.85 -19.23
N VAL A 591 -7.43 -20.42 -18.70
CA VAL A 591 -6.11 -20.38 -19.34
C VAL A 591 -6.14 -21.25 -20.59
N LYS A 592 -6.01 -20.62 -21.75
CA LYS A 592 -6.11 -21.26 -23.06
C LYS A 592 -4.75 -21.55 -23.66
N ASP A 593 -4.72 -22.54 -24.55
CA ASP A 593 -3.53 -22.90 -25.29
C ASP A 593 -3.06 -21.75 -26.20
N GLY A 594 -1.80 -21.36 -26.08
CA GLY A 594 -1.20 -20.26 -26.83
C GLY A 594 -1.66 -18.85 -26.44
N ALA A 595 -2.62 -18.69 -25.51
CA ALA A 595 -3.08 -17.39 -25.04
C ALA A 595 -2.13 -16.81 -23.98
N GLU A 596 -1.92 -15.49 -24.03
CA GLU A 596 -1.10 -14.77 -23.06
C GLU A 596 -1.91 -14.48 -21.80
N THR A 597 -1.45 -15.02 -20.66
CA THR A 597 -2.01 -14.71 -19.34
C THR A 597 -1.12 -13.70 -18.63
N HIS A 598 -1.70 -12.58 -18.22
CA HIS A 598 -0.96 -11.51 -17.54
C HIS A 598 -0.83 -11.82 -16.04
N ILE A 599 0.40 -11.93 -15.55
CA ILE A 599 0.75 -12.21 -14.16
C ILE A 599 1.50 -11.01 -13.60
N SER A 600 1.04 -10.48 -12.46
CA SER A 600 1.67 -9.34 -11.82
C SER A 600 2.41 -9.76 -10.55
N VAL A 601 3.70 -9.45 -10.47
CA VAL A 601 4.59 -9.89 -9.38
C VAL A 601 4.98 -8.69 -8.52
N HIS A 602 4.91 -8.85 -7.21
CA HIS A 602 5.45 -7.92 -6.20
C HIS A 602 6.78 -8.45 -5.65
N ALA A 603 7.80 -7.60 -5.53
CA ALA A 603 9.05 -7.94 -4.83
C ALA A 603 9.25 -7.05 -3.60
N ILE A 604 10.48 -6.95 -3.10
CA ILE A 604 10.80 -6.11 -1.93
C ILE A 604 10.52 -4.65 -2.28
N ALA A 605 9.64 -4.02 -1.51
CA ALA A 605 9.26 -2.63 -1.75
C ALA A 605 10.34 -1.65 -1.26
N PRO A 606 10.58 -0.56 -2.00
CA PRO A 606 11.61 0.40 -1.65
C PRO A 606 11.23 1.11 -0.35
N PHE A 607 12.24 1.36 0.47
CA PHE A 607 12.10 2.01 1.77
C PHE A 607 11.24 1.24 2.80
N THR A 608 10.97 -0.04 2.57
CA THR A 608 10.30 -0.93 3.54
C THR A 608 11.28 -1.93 4.14
N PRO A 609 11.13 -2.30 5.42
CA PRO A 609 11.98 -3.32 6.04
C PRO A 609 11.54 -4.72 5.62
N PHE A 610 12.50 -5.62 5.47
CA PHE A 610 12.28 -7.01 5.08
C PHE A 610 13.25 -7.95 5.79
N ASP A 611 12.85 -9.20 5.95
CA ASP A 611 13.65 -10.28 6.55
C ASP A 611 14.48 -10.99 5.47
N ARG A 612 15.80 -11.09 5.67
CA ARG A 612 16.72 -11.80 4.76
C ARG A 612 16.93 -13.27 5.14
N THR A 613 16.54 -13.68 6.34
CA THR A 613 16.80 -15.02 6.87
C THR A 613 15.79 -16.06 6.37
N ARG A 614 14.60 -15.62 5.97
CA ARG A 614 13.58 -16.48 5.35
C ARG A 614 13.88 -16.66 3.88
N GLU A 615 13.82 -17.91 3.40
CA GLU A 615 13.85 -18.23 1.98
C GLU A 615 12.65 -17.54 1.30
N GLN A 616 12.87 -16.36 0.72
CA GLN A 616 11.83 -15.63 -0.01
C GLN A 616 11.53 -16.39 -1.31
N GLN A 617 10.63 -17.37 -1.25
CA GLN A 617 10.09 -18.03 -2.44
C GLN A 617 9.31 -16.97 -3.22
N GLY A 618 9.78 -16.62 -4.42
CA GLY A 618 9.30 -15.47 -5.20
C GLY A 618 7.78 -15.44 -5.46
N VAL A 619 7.33 -15.85 -6.65
CA VAL A 619 5.91 -16.07 -6.95
C VAL A 619 5.74 -17.51 -7.34
N ASN A 620 4.81 -18.14 -6.66
CA ASN A 620 4.43 -19.52 -6.87
C ASN A 620 3.24 -19.54 -7.84
N LEU A 621 3.37 -20.38 -8.85
CA LEU A 621 2.31 -20.65 -9.81
C LEU A 621 1.93 -22.12 -9.67
N GLU A 622 0.66 -22.34 -9.42
CA GLU A 622 0.07 -23.66 -9.30
C GLU A 622 -0.96 -23.80 -10.41
N LEU A 623 -0.71 -24.76 -11.29
CA LEU A 623 -1.50 -24.98 -12.49
C LEU A 623 -2.48 -26.14 -12.22
N TRP A 624 -3.78 -25.82 -12.32
CA TRP A 624 -4.86 -26.77 -12.16
C TRP A 624 -5.33 -27.20 -13.56
N VAL A 625 -5.15 -28.49 -13.87
CA VAL A 625 -5.50 -29.10 -15.16
C VAL A 625 -6.28 -30.37 -14.91
N ASP A 626 -7.32 -30.60 -15.72
CA ASP A 626 -8.10 -31.84 -15.66
C ASP A 626 -7.20 -33.05 -16.00
N PRO A 627 -6.95 -33.96 -15.05
CA PRO A 627 -6.04 -35.08 -15.26
C PRO A 627 -6.61 -36.09 -16.27
N GLU A 628 -5.75 -36.61 -17.17
CA GLU A 628 -6.16 -37.64 -18.12
C GLU A 628 -6.48 -38.96 -17.41
N ASN A 629 -7.46 -39.67 -17.96
CA ASN A 629 -7.75 -41.03 -17.53
C ASN A 629 -6.56 -41.93 -17.93
N PRO A 630 -5.89 -42.64 -16.99
CA PRO A 630 -4.66 -43.40 -17.25
C PRO A 630 -4.84 -44.59 -18.23
N LYS A 631 -6.04 -44.78 -18.79
CA LYS A 631 -6.38 -45.80 -19.80
C LYS A 631 -6.25 -45.30 -21.26
N SER A 632 -5.80 -44.06 -21.45
CA SER A 632 -5.53 -43.45 -22.76
C SER A 632 -4.14 -43.86 -23.25
N ASP A 633 -4.06 -44.57 -24.39
CA ASP A 633 -2.79 -45.02 -25.02
C ASP A 633 -1.95 -43.87 -25.62
N LYS A 634 -2.31 -42.60 -25.41
CA LYS A 634 -1.54 -41.46 -25.91
C LYS A 634 -0.46 -41.07 -24.92
N PRO A 635 0.80 -40.85 -25.36
CA PRO A 635 1.83 -40.30 -24.49
C PRO A 635 1.39 -38.91 -24.00
N LEU A 636 1.59 -38.64 -22.71
CA LEU A 636 1.39 -37.31 -22.12
C LEU A 636 2.33 -36.33 -22.83
N GLU A 637 1.76 -35.32 -23.48
CA GLU A 637 2.54 -34.21 -24.04
C GLU A 637 3.01 -33.30 -22.90
N ASP A 638 4.28 -32.93 -22.92
CA ASP A 638 4.84 -31.98 -21.96
C ASP A 638 4.19 -30.61 -22.15
N VAL A 639 3.71 -30.01 -21.05
CA VAL A 639 3.19 -28.64 -21.05
C VAL A 639 4.38 -27.68 -21.03
N LYS A 640 4.55 -26.92 -22.11
CA LYS A 640 5.61 -25.93 -22.20
C LYS A 640 5.12 -24.59 -21.64
N VAL A 641 5.91 -23.97 -20.76
CA VAL A 641 5.60 -22.66 -20.15
C VAL A 641 6.65 -21.63 -20.56
N ILE A 642 6.20 -20.55 -21.19
CA ILE A 642 7.05 -19.46 -21.68
C ILE A 642 6.71 -18.20 -20.89
N PHE A 643 7.74 -17.58 -20.32
CA PHE A 643 7.64 -16.32 -19.58
C PHE A 643 8.24 -15.18 -20.42
N SER A 644 7.50 -14.08 -20.58
CA SER A 644 7.98 -12.86 -21.22
C SER A 644 7.56 -11.62 -20.44
N VAL A 645 8.39 -10.57 -20.48
CA VAL A 645 8.15 -9.34 -19.72
C VAL A 645 7.15 -8.44 -20.43
N ASP A 646 6.09 -8.02 -19.74
CA ASP A 646 5.20 -6.95 -20.22
C ASP A 646 5.83 -5.59 -19.91
N ILE A 647 6.67 -5.10 -20.82
CA ILE A 647 7.33 -3.79 -20.66
C ILE A 647 6.30 -2.67 -20.52
N TRP A 648 5.23 -2.70 -21.34
CA TRP A 648 4.23 -1.63 -21.33
C TRP A 648 3.47 -1.58 -20.01
N GLY A 649 2.93 -2.71 -19.53
CA GLY A 649 2.22 -2.76 -18.25
C GLY A 649 3.12 -2.62 -17.03
N SER A 650 4.44 -2.85 -17.16
CA SER A 650 5.40 -2.64 -16.06
C SER A 650 5.76 -1.18 -15.86
N LEU A 651 5.81 -0.36 -16.92
CA LEU A 651 6.15 1.08 -16.83
C LEU A 651 5.18 1.87 -15.93
N ARG A 652 3.87 1.56 -15.96
CA ARG A 652 2.88 2.23 -15.08
C ARG A 652 3.15 2.00 -13.59
N LEU A 653 3.73 0.86 -13.21
CA LEU A 653 3.96 0.48 -11.81
C LEU A 653 5.06 1.33 -11.14
N LEU A 654 5.87 2.04 -11.94
CA LEU A 654 6.92 2.94 -11.45
C LEU A 654 6.37 4.25 -10.89
N VAL A 655 5.23 4.73 -11.43
CA VAL A 655 4.72 6.08 -11.14
C VAL A 655 4.42 6.25 -9.65
N LEU A 656 3.66 5.33 -9.07
CA LEU A 656 3.20 5.46 -7.68
C LEU A 656 4.36 5.41 -6.68
N ARG A 657 5.34 4.53 -6.92
CA ARG A 657 6.49 4.29 -6.03
C ARG A 657 7.60 5.34 -6.16
N TYR A 658 7.79 5.92 -7.36
CA TYR A 658 8.88 6.85 -7.65
C TYR A 658 8.45 8.29 -7.98
N ARG A 659 7.19 8.67 -7.73
CA ARG A 659 6.71 10.06 -7.93
C ARG A 659 7.58 11.12 -7.24
N LEU A 660 8.08 10.83 -6.02
CA LEU A 660 8.97 11.73 -5.29
C LEU A 660 10.38 11.78 -5.88
N ALA A 661 10.83 10.70 -6.51
CA ALA A 661 12.11 10.67 -7.21
C ALA A 661 12.14 11.65 -8.38
N VAL A 662 11.03 11.82 -9.11
CA VAL A 662 10.92 12.83 -10.18
C VAL A 662 11.19 14.24 -9.64
N VAL A 663 10.58 14.62 -8.52
CA VAL A 663 10.79 15.93 -7.87
C VAL A 663 12.25 16.11 -7.44
N ALA A 664 12.80 15.11 -6.74
CA ALA A 664 14.17 15.15 -6.22
C ALA A 664 15.22 15.24 -7.36
N HIS A 665 15.08 14.42 -8.42
CA HIS A 665 16.00 14.42 -9.55
C HIS A 665 15.89 15.71 -10.38
N CYS A 666 14.69 16.26 -10.56
CA CYS A 666 14.52 17.51 -11.29
C CYS A 666 15.12 18.71 -10.53
N LEU A 667 14.99 18.73 -9.20
CA LEU A 667 15.67 19.71 -8.35
C LEU A 667 17.20 19.55 -8.43
N ALA A 668 17.70 18.31 -8.37
CA ALA A 668 19.14 18.02 -8.48
C ALA A 668 19.72 18.50 -9.82
N VAL A 669 19.05 18.23 -10.94
CA VAL A 669 19.45 18.73 -12.26
C VAL A 669 19.41 20.27 -12.31
N SER A 670 18.38 20.90 -11.77
CA SER A 670 18.28 22.37 -11.73
C SER A 670 19.40 23.00 -10.90
N LEU A 671 19.76 22.40 -9.76
CA LEU A 671 20.89 22.83 -8.92
C LEU A 671 22.23 22.63 -9.62
N LEU A 672 22.41 21.51 -10.32
CA LEU A 672 23.63 21.24 -11.10
C LEU A 672 23.80 22.24 -12.25
N VAL A 673 22.70 22.59 -12.93
CA VAL A 673 22.69 23.66 -13.93
C VAL A 673 23.06 25.00 -13.29
N PHE A 674 22.48 25.33 -12.15
CA PHE A 674 22.79 26.55 -11.41
C PHE A 674 24.27 26.61 -10.99
N VAL A 675 24.85 25.49 -10.56
CA VAL A 675 26.28 25.34 -10.25
C VAL A 675 27.16 25.71 -11.45
N PHE A 676 26.88 25.18 -12.64
CA PHE A 676 27.64 25.51 -13.85
C PHE A 676 27.47 26.98 -14.28
N GLN A 677 26.27 27.55 -14.10
CA GLN A 677 26.05 28.97 -14.37
C GLN A 677 26.83 29.86 -13.38
N CYS A 678 26.90 29.49 -12.10
CA CYS A 678 27.70 30.19 -11.08
C CYS A 678 29.20 30.13 -11.38
N LEU A 679 29.73 28.97 -11.77
CA LEU A 679 31.13 28.81 -12.17
C LEU A 679 31.47 29.71 -13.37
N ARG A 680 30.59 29.74 -14.39
CA ARG A 680 30.80 30.60 -15.56
C ARG A 680 30.71 32.09 -15.23
N TYR A 681 29.80 32.47 -14.32
CA TYR A 681 29.69 33.84 -13.84
C TYR A 681 30.95 34.27 -13.10
N PHE A 682 31.50 33.42 -12.23
CA PHE A 682 32.74 33.70 -11.50
C PHE A 682 33.89 34.05 -12.44
N ASP A 683 34.07 33.27 -13.52
CA ASP A 683 35.15 33.49 -14.47
C ASP A 683 34.92 34.66 -15.45
N THR A 684 33.68 34.93 -15.86
CA THR A 684 33.39 35.85 -16.98
C THR A 684 32.57 37.08 -16.62
N GLY A 685 31.98 37.14 -15.43
CA GLY A 685 31.04 38.17 -15.00
C GLY A 685 29.70 38.16 -15.73
N LYS A 686 29.46 37.24 -16.67
CA LYS A 686 28.22 37.11 -17.44
C LYS A 686 27.49 35.83 -17.05
N PHE A 687 26.29 35.96 -16.48
CA PHE A 687 25.48 34.80 -16.08
C PHE A 687 24.77 34.21 -17.31
N PRO A 688 25.09 32.96 -17.70
CA PRO A 688 24.57 32.36 -18.92
C PRO A 688 23.13 31.85 -18.74
N ASP A 689 22.46 31.54 -19.85
CA ASP A 689 21.10 30.99 -19.87
C ASP A 689 21.06 29.54 -19.35
N GLN A 690 19.86 29.07 -18.97
CA GLN A 690 19.67 27.69 -18.47
C GLN A 690 20.16 26.64 -19.48
N LEU A 691 20.01 26.91 -20.77
CA LEU A 691 20.47 26.03 -21.85
C LEU A 691 21.98 25.84 -21.89
N TYR A 692 22.75 26.83 -21.46
CA TYR A 692 24.21 26.67 -21.35
C TYR A 692 24.56 25.67 -20.26
N GLY A 693 23.96 25.78 -19.07
CA GLY A 693 24.25 24.84 -17.98
C GLY A 693 23.74 23.43 -18.27
N LEU A 694 22.57 23.27 -18.91
CA LEU A 694 22.13 21.97 -19.45
C LEU A 694 23.12 21.43 -20.49
N GLY A 695 23.70 22.29 -21.32
CA GLY A 695 24.76 21.94 -22.26
C GLY A 695 26.02 21.39 -21.59
N CYS A 696 26.42 21.95 -20.44
CA CYS A 696 27.53 21.43 -19.64
C CYS A 696 27.19 20.05 -19.06
N VAL A 697 25.98 19.86 -18.52
CA VAL A 697 25.53 18.57 -17.98
C VAL A 697 25.47 17.49 -19.06
N CYS A 698 25.04 17.85 -20.28
CA CYS A 698 24.97 16.97 -21.44
C CYS A 698 26.30 16.86 -22.22
N GLU A 699 27.40 17.42 -21.71
CA GLU A 699 28.71 17.25 -22.34
C GLU A 699 29.12 15.77 -22.27
N ARG A 700 29.54 15.18 -23.40
CA ARG A 700 29.78 13.73 -23.54
C ARG A 700 30.55 13.10 -22.38
N LYS A 701 31.65 13.72 -21.93
CA LYS A 701 32.47 13.19 -20.84
C LYS A 701 31.73 13.18 -19.51
N LEU A 702 31.15 14.33 -19.13
CA LEU A 702 30.44 14.47 -17.86
C LEU A 702 29.16 13.64 -17.84
N PHE A 703 28.40 13.65 -18.94
CA PHE A 703 27.18 12.87 -19.08
C PHE A 703 27.43 11.37 -18.89
N THR A 704 28.47 10.82 -19.53
CA THR A 704 28.84 9.41 -19.33
C THR A 704 29.25 9.11 -17.88
N ILE A 705 30.00 9.99 -17.23
CA ILE A 705 30.37 9.83 -15.81
C ILE A 705 29.11 9.83 -14.93
N LEU A 706 28.18 10.76 -15.15
CA LEU A 706 26.94 10.85 -14.36
C LEU A 706 26.04 9.64 -14.58
N VAL A 707 25.92 9.12 -15.80
CA VAL A 707 25.17 7.90 -16.09
C VAL A 707 25.77 6.69 -15.36
N VAL A 708 27.09 6.51 -15.41
CA VAL A 708 27.76 5.41 -14.68
C VAL A 708 27.60 5.57 -13.17
N LEU A 709 27.73 6.81 -12.65
CA LEU A 709 27.56 7.11 -11.24
C LEU A 709 26.14 6.77 -10.77
N PHE A 710 25.11 7.26 -11.45
CA PHE A 710 23.72 7.01 -11.05
C PHE A 710 23.28 5.56 -11.27
N GLY A 711 23.88 4.85 -12.24
CA GLY A 711 23.67 3.42 -12.41
C GLY A 711 24.29 2.59 -11.29
N SER A 712 25.54 2.92 -10.90
CA SER A 712 26.25 2.20 -9.83
C SER A 712 25.79 2.58 -8.42
N LEU A 713 25.15 3.75 -8.24
CA LEU A 713 24.76 4.25 -6.92
C LEU A 713 23.86 3.28 -6.15
N SER A 714 22.90 2.64 -6.83
CA SER A 714 22.01 1.63 -6.22
C SER A 714 22.78 0.45 -5.63
N VAL A 715 23.89 0.04 -6.24
CA VAL A 715 24.74 -1.05 -5.74
C VAL A 715 25.63 -0.56 -4.59
N ILE A 716 26.20 0.63 -4.74
CA ILE A 716 27.13 1.24 -3.77
C ILE A 716 26.45 1.45 -2.41
N VAL A 717 25.20 1.95 -2.39
CA VAL A 717 24.49 2.27 -1.14
C VAL A 717 23.99 1.05 -0.37
N LYS A 718 24.08 -0.17 -0.92
CA LYS A 718 23.72 -1.41 -0.22
C LYS A 718 24.81 -1.88 0.76
N ASN A 719 26.05 -1.44 0.57
CA ASN A 719 27.15 -1.86 1.42
C ASN A 719 26.98 -1.30 2.85
N LYS A 720 27.00 -2.18 3.86
CA LYS A 720 26.80 -1.81 5.27
C LYS A 720 27.73 -0.70 5.77
N THR A 721 28.99 -0.70 5.34
CA THR A 721 29.97 0.34 5.72
C THR A 721 29.61 1.68 5.11
N ILE A 722 29.18 1.69 3.84
CA ILE A 722 28.73 2.89 3.15
C ILE A 722 27.43 3.40 3.80
N GLN A 723 26.49 2.53 4.14
CA GLN A 723 25.29 2.91 4.86
C GLN A 723 25.60 3.56 6.21
N ALA A 724 26.56 3.04 6.97
CA ALA A 724 27.00 3.64 8.23
C ALA A 724 27.59 5.05 8.02
N ILE A 725 28.42 5.24 6.98
CA ILE A 725 29.00 6.54 6.63
C ILE A 725 27.90 7.53 6.20
N LEU A 726 26.95 7.09 5.35
CA LEU A 726 25.84 7.91 4.89
C LEU A 726 24.92 8.30 6.06
N ASN A 727 24.55 7.36 6.93
CA ASN A 727 23.80 7.66 8.15
C ASN A 727 24.53 8.67 9.05
N PHE A 728 25.87 8.62 9.12
CA PHE A 728 26.65 9.62 9.84
C PHE A 728 26.67 10.98 9.13
N ALA A 729 26.62 11.02 7.81
CA ALA A 729 26.60 12.25 7.02
C ALA A 729 25.20 12.87 6.88
N ASP A 730 24.15 12.22 7.42
CA ASP A 730 22.78 12.69 7.35
C ASP A 730 22.50 13.79 8.40
N PRO A 731 22.23 15.04 7.97
CA PRO A 731 21.91 16.15 8.87
C PRO A 731 20.63 15.91 9.68
N VAL A 732 19.72 15.04 9.21
CA VAL A 732 18.51 14.65 9.95
C VAL A 732 18.90 13.88 11.23
N VAL A 733 19.82 12.93 11.10
CA VAL A 733 20.36 12.13 12.22
C VAL A 733 21.12 13.00 13.21
N TRP A 734 21.84 14.03 12.75
CA TRP A 734 22.54 14.98 13.63
C TRP A 734 21.60 15.82 14.49
N HIS A 735 20.45 16.21 13.95
CA HIS A 735 19.50 17.05 14.67
C HIS A 735 18.81 16.31 15.82
N ARG A 736 18.64 14.97 15.73
CA ARG A 736 18.03 14.14 16.79
C ARG A 736 18.66 12.74 16.84
N ARG A 737 19.63 12.56 17.74
CA ARG A 737 20.37 11.29 17.96
C ARG A 737 19.50 10.04 18.24
N ASN A 738 18.22 10.21 18.59
CA ASN A 738 17.27 9.11 18.85
C ASN A 738 16.53 8.60 17.60
N GLU A 739 16.75 9.18 16.41
CA GLU A 739 16.16 8.72 15.13
C GLU A 739 16.93 7.54 14.48
N ILE A 740 17.84 6.91 15.21
CA ILE A 740 18.59 5.73 14.77
C ILE A 740 17.70 4.48 15.00
N ASN A 741 16.81 4.17 14.05
CA ASN A 741 16.95 3.22 12.94
C ASN A 741 16.57 1.77 13.31
N ILE A 742 15.36 1.35 12.90
CA ILE A 742 14.98 -0.07 12.74
C ILE A 742 15.97 -0.80 11.81
N SER A 743 16.75 -0.06 11.00
CA SER A 743 17.84 -0.59 10.16
C SER A 743 19.05 -1.17 10.91
N LEU A 744 18.97 -1.33 12.24
CA LEU A 744 20.04 -1.89 13.09
C LEU A 744 19.62 -3.17 13.83
N HIS A 745 18.40 -3.66 13.64
CA HIS A 745 18.08 -5.00 14.09
C HIS A 745 18.81 -6.02 13.20
N PRO A 746 19.50 -7.02 13.78
CA PRO A 746 20.32 -7.96 13.00
C PRO A 746 19.49 -8.79 12.00
N ASP A 747 18.20 -8.98 12.27
CA ASP A 747 17.32 -9.88 11.53
C ASP A 747 16.62 -9.19 10.33
N TYR A 748 16.57 -7.86 10.29
CA TYR A 748 15.85 -7.10 9.26
C TYR A 748 16.75 -6.10 8.53
N THR A 749 16.57 -5.98 7.21
CA THR A 749 17.28 -5.00 6.39
C THR A 749 16.35 -3.94 5.83
N LEU A 750 16.83 -2.69 5.78
CA LEU A 750 16.09 -1.54 5.28
C LEU A 750 16.97 -0.71 4.34
N ASN A 751 16.58 -0.61 3.07
CA ASN A 751 17.26 0.23 2.09
C ASN A 751 16.76 1.67 2.18
N THR A 752 17.54 2.54 2.82
CA THR A 752 17.13 3.91 3.15
C THR A 752 17.50 4.94 2.09
N PHE A 753 18.45 4.64 1.20
CA PHE A 753 19.12 5.62 0.33
C PHE A 753 18.78 5.46 -1.16
N TYR A 754 18.98 6.56 -1.90
CA TYR A 754 18.75 6.72 -3.33
C TYR A 754 17.34 6.31 -3.77
N LEU A 755 17.20 5.20 -4.50
CA LEU A 755 15.92 4.65 -4.96
C LEU A 755 15.39 3.53 -4.04
N GLY A 756 16.15 3.11 -3.02
CA GLY A 756 15.72 2.04 -2.10
C GLY A 756 15.63 0.64 -2.75
N LEU A 757 16.23 0.45 -3.92
CA LEU A 757 16.22 -0.81 -4.69
C LEU A 757 17.08 -1.88 -4.02
N GLU A 758 16.58 -3.12 -3.95
CA GLU A 758 17.36 -4.29 -3.50
C GLU A 758 17.98 -5.06 -4.66
N GLU A 759 17.43 -4.95 -5.88
CA GLU A 759 17.90 -5.72 -7.03
C GLU A 759 18.95 -4.96 -7.86
N ASP A 760 20.06 -5.61 -8.20
CA ASP A 760 21.16 -4.98 -8.95
C ASP A 760 20.89 -4.84 -10.45
N CYS A 761 20.07 -5.72 -11.02
CA CYS A 761 19.65 -5.71 -12.43
C CYS A 761 18.83 -4.46 -12.82
N LEU A 762 18.26 -3.76 -11.84
CA LEU A 762 17.51 -2.51 -12.03
C LEU A 762 18.37 -1.24 -12.01
N TRP A 763 19.70 -1.37 -12.15
CA TRP A 763 20.65 -0.25 -12.16
C TRP A 763 20.26 0.88 -13.13
N TYR A 764 19.59 0.54 -14.25
CA TYR A 764 19.21 1.50 -15.30
C TYR A 764 18.12 2.48 -14.88
N PHE A 765 17.38 2.24 -13.79
CA PHE A 765 16.36 3.19 -13.28
C PHE A 765 16.97 4.52 -12.87
N GLY A 766 18.17 4.52 -12.29
CA GLY A 766 18.86 5.75 -11.91
C GLY A 766 19.15 6.68 -13.10
N PRO A 767 19.87 6.19 -14.12
CA PRO A 767 20.07 6.90 -15.37
C PRO A 767 18.76 7.30 -16.08
N LEU A 768 17.72 6.46 -16.02
CA LEU A 768 16.41 6.76 -16.61
C LEU A 768 15.76 7.98 -15.96
N PHE A 769 15.68 8.03 -14.62
CA PHE A 769 15.13 9.19 -13.91
C PHE A 769 15.96 10.46 -14.12
N PHE A 770 17.29 10.34 -14.19
CA PHE A 770 18.16 11.45 -14.52
C PHE A 770 17.88 12.01 -15.93
N LEU A 771 17.72 11.13 -16.92
CA LEU A 771 17.41 11.50 -18.30
C LEU A 771 16.03 12.18 -18.40
N MET A 772 15.01 11.63 -17.73
CA MET A 772 13.69 12.24 -17.63
C MET A 772 13.77 13.64 -16.98
N ALA A 773 14.55 13.79 -15.91
CA ALA A 773 14.73 15.06 -15.22
C ALA A 773 15.35 16.13 -16.12
N ILE A 774 16.28 15.78 -17.02
CA ILE A 774 16.82 16.70 -18.04
C ILE A 774 15.71 17.14 -19.01
N GLY A 775 14.93 16.19 -19.52
CA GLY A 775 13.82 16.46 -20.45
C GLY A 775 12.74 17.36 -19.85
N ILE A 776 12.29 17.05 -18.62
CA ILE A 776 11.26 17.81 -17.90
C ILE A 776 11.76 19.24 -17.62
N ASN A 777 13.00 19.40 -17.14
CA ASN A 777 13.58 20.73 -16.91
C ASN A 777 13.70 21.56 -18.20
N TRP A 778 14.10 20.92 -19.31
CA TRP A 778 14.16 21.57 -20.61
C TRP A 778 12.77 22.04 -21.07
N PHE A 779 11.73 21.21 -20.91
CA PHE A 779 10.35 21.56 -21.24
C PHE A 779 9.81 22.71 -20.39
N ILE A 780 9.95 22.61 -19.06
CA ILE A 780 9.48 23.64 -18.12
C ILE A 780 10.17 24.97 -18.39
N TYR A 781 11.49 24.98 -18.63
CA TYR A 781 12.21 26.20 -18.98
C TYR A 781 11.65 26.87 -20.24
N HIS A 782 11.44 26.13 -21.32
CA HIS A 782 10.86 26.69 -22.55
C HIS A 782 9.43 27.19 -22.32
N PHE A 783 8.61 26.41 -21.62
CA PHE A 783 7.25 26.80 -21.27
C PHE A 783 7.21 28.13 -20.51
N LEU A 784 8.08 28.31 -19.51
CA LEU A 784 8.18 29.54 -18.72
C LEU A 784 8.67 30.73 -19.55
N ILE A 785 9.67 30.54 -20.42
CA ILE A 785 10.18 31.59 -21.30
C ILE A 785 9.10 32.04 -22.29
N TYR A 786 8.43 31.11 -22.97
CA TYR A 786 7.37 31.44 -23.94
C TYR A 786 6.18 32.11 -23.27
N THR A 787 5.76 31.61 -22.10
CA THR A 787 4.68 32.21 -21.31
C THR A 787 5.06 33.62 -20.84
N GLY A 788 6.28 33.80 -20.33
CA GLY A 788 6.77 35.12 -19.92
C GLY A 788 6.86 36.10 -21.10
N GLN A 789 7.33 35.65 -22.26
CA GLN A 789 7.35 36.46 -23.49
C GLN A 789 5.95 36.84 -23.97
N LEU A 790 4.98 35.92 -23.89
CA LEU A 790 3.58 36.17 -24.21
C LEU A 790 2.99 37.22 -23.26
N ILE A 791 3.24 37.11 -21.95
CA ILE A 791 2.77 38.10 -20.95
C ILE A 791 3.37 39.49 -21.24
N VAL A 792 4.67 39.57 -21.54
CA VAL A 792 5.32 40.83 -21.90
C VAL A 792 4.76 41.39 -23.21
N TYR A 793 4.50 40.54 -24.21
CA TYR A 793 3.90 40.95 -25.48
C TYR A 793 2.49 41.51 -25.28
N VAL A 794 1.62 40.80 -24.55
CA VAL A 794 0.26 41.26 -24.20
C VAL A 794 0.32 42.54 -23.37
N GLY A 795 1.19 42.62 -22.37
CA GLY A 795 1.34 43.82 -21.53
C GLY A 795 1.88 45.03 -22.30
N ARG A 796 2.66 44.82 -23.37
CA ARG A 796 3.05 45.89 -24.31
C ARG A 796 1.87 46.35 -25.16
N LEU A 797 1.00 45.43 -25.61
CA LEU A 797 -0.22 45.75 -26.35
C LEU A 797 -1.23 46.53 -25.49
N THR A 798 -1.41 46.14 -24.23
CA THR A 798 -2.33 46.81 -23.28
C THR A 798 -1.74 48.07 -22.63
N LYS A 799 -0.54 48.51 -23.06
CA LYS A 799 0.22 49.65 -22.51
C LYS A 799 0.57 49.53 -21.01
N MET A 800 0.43 48.35 -20.41
CA MET A 800 0.83 48.06 -19.03
C MET A 800 2.37 48.07 -18.86
N PHE A 801 3.11 47.75 -19.93
CA PHE A 801 4.58 47.86 -20.02
C PHE A 801 4.99 48.83 -21.16
N PRO A 802 4.95 50.16 -20.94
CA PRO A 802 5.32 51.13 -21.96
C PRO A 802 6.81 51.03 -22.32
N ARG A 803 7.18 51.34 -23.57
CA ARG A 803 8.59 51.29 -24.02
C ARG A 803 9.53 52.20 -23.21
N SER A 804 9.01 53.22 -22.53
CA SER A 804 9.75 54.09 -21.60
C SER A 804 10.23 53.38 -20.32
N PHE A 805 9.81 52.14 -20.07
CA PHE A 805 10.42 51.29 -19.03
C PHE A 805 11.88 50.93 -19.39
N GLU A 806 12.28 50.95 -20.66
CA GLU A 806 13.62 50.53 -21.10
C GLU A 806 14.77 51.48 -20.68
N GLU A 807 14.49 52.74 -20.33
CA GLU A 807 15.51 53.79 -20.13
C GLU A 807 15.73 54.25 -18.68
N LYS A 808 14.82 53.96 -17.75
CA LYS A 808 15.04 54.31 -16.34
C LYS A 808 15.87 53.24 -15.66
N GLU A 809 17.19 53.48 -15.52
CA GLU A 809 17.91 52.91 -14.38
C GLU A 809 17.13 53.29 -13.12
N ALA A 810 16.64 52.29 -12.39
CA ALA A 810 15.96 52.55 -11.14
C ALA A 810 16.94 53.33 -10.24
N PRO A 811 16.59 54.54 -9.75
CA PRO A 811 17.43 55.20 -8.76
C PRO A 811 17.61 54.27 -7.56
N LEU A 812 18.70 54.46 -6.80
CA LEU A 812 18.84 53.87 -5.46
C LEU A 812 17.53 54.10 -4.70
N VAL A 813 16.72 53.04 -4.58
CA VAL A 813 15.38 53.14 -4.02
C VAL A 813 15.56 53.43 -2.52
N GLU A 814 15.15 54.62 -2.09
CA GLU A 814 15.00 54.93 -0.67
C GLU A 814 14.11 53.87 -0.01
N TRP A 815 14.44 53.53 1.24
CA TRP A 815 13.69 52.58 2.05
C TRP A 815 12.19 52.87 2.02
N ASN A 816 11.46 52.10 1.22
CA ASN A 816 10.02 52.27 1.11
C ASN A 816 9.39 51.72 2.40
N LYS A 817 9.04 52.64 3.32
CA LYS A 817 8.47 52.34 4.65
C LYS A 817 7.30 51.35 4.57
N THR A 818 6.52 51.39 3.49
CA THR A 818 5.40 50.48 3.25
C THR A 818 5.85 49.03 3.03
N ARG A 819 6.96 48.81 2.32
CA ARG A 819 7.50 47.44 2.10
C ARG A 819 8.14 46.88 3.35
N LEU A 820 8.80 47.73 4.15
CA LEU A 820 9.33 47.34 5.45
C LEU A 820 8.18 46.99 6.43
N GLY A 821 7.10 47.77 6.40
CA GLY A 821 5.88 47.49 7.16
C GLY A 821 5.23 46.15 6.77
N VAL A 822 5.13 45.84 5.47
CA VAL A 822 4.61 44.54 4.99
C VAL A 822 5.53 43.40 5.40
N LEU A 823 6.84 43.56 5.34
CA LEU A 823 7.79 42.55 5.80
C LEU A 823 7.68 42.33 7.32
N ALA A 824 7.62 43.39 8.12
CA ALA A 824 7.43 43.31 9.57
C ALA A 824 6.11 42.64 9.93
N LEU A 825 5.03 42.99 9.22
CA LEU A 825 3.72 42.34 9.36
C LEU A 825 3.81 40.85 9.00
N LEU A 826 4.49 40.49 7.91
CA LEU A 826 4.65 39.10 7.49
C LEU A 826 5.49 38.30 8.48
N VAL A 827 6.54 38.88 9.07
CA VAL A 827 7.33 38.26 10.15
C VAL A 827 6.42 37.96 11.35
N VAL A 828 5.66 38.95 11.82
CA VAL A 828 4.74 38.78 12.95
C VAL A 828 3.68 37.73 12.63
N LEU A 829 3.04 37.82 11.45
CA LEU A 829 2.02 36.85 11.06
C LEU A 829 2.58 35.44 10.96
N VAL A 830 3.75 35.22 10.35
CA VAL A 830 4.35 33.88 10.23
C VAL A 830 4.78 33.33 11.59
N SER A 831 5.30 34.18 12.48
CA SER A 831 5.72 33.76 13.81
C SER A 831 4.57 33.36 14.75
N PHE A 832 3.34 33.85 14.50
CA PHE A 832 2.22 33.63 15.43
C PHE A 832 0.99 32.96 14.82
N TYR A 833 0.78 33.01 13.50
CA TYR A 833 -0.51 32.64 12.90
C TYR A 833 -0.41 31.94 11.53
N LEU A 834 0.42 32.44 10.61
CA LEU A 834 0.57 31.88 9.28
C LEU A 834 1.70 30.84 9.25
N PRO A 835 1.56 29.74 8.50
CA PRO A 835 2.66 28.83 8.25
C PRO A 835 3.69 29.50 7.33
N TYR A 836 4.99 29.18 7.50
CA TYR A 836 6.05 29.77 6.67
C TYR A 836 5.90 29.46 5.17
N GLN A 837 5.18 28.40 4.83
CA GLN A 837 4.81 28.02 3.45
C GLN A 837 4.01 29.13 2.74
N PHE A 838 3.21 29.91 3.48
CA PHE A 838 2.52 31.08 2.92
C PHE A 838 3.53 32.17 2.51
N ALA A 839 4.50 32.47 3.38
CA ALA A 839 5.57 33.42 3.07
C ALA A 839 6.41 32.94 1.86
N TYR A 840 6.65 31.64 1.73
CA TYR A 840 7.30 31.07 0.56
C TYR A 840 6.54 31.37 -0.74
N LEU A 841 5.21 31.20 -0.77
CA LEU A 841 4.40 31.55 -1.93
C LEU A 841 4.46 33.04 -2.28
N THR A 842 4.43 33.90 -1.26
CA THR A 842 4.56 35.36 -1.49
C THR A 842 5.91 35.72 -2.09
N ALA A 843 6.99 35.08 -1.63
CA ALA A 843 8.33 35.25 -2.19
C ALA A 843 8.41 34.72 -3.64
N LEU A 844 7.80 33.57 -3.94
CA LEU A 844 7.73 33.03 -5.30
C LEU A 844 6.95 33.95 -6.24
N ALA A 845 5.79 34.46 -5.81
CA ALA A 845 5.01 35.43 -6.59
C ALA A 845 5.82 36.70 -6.87
N LEU A 846 6.53 37.22 -5.87
CA LEU A 846 7.44 38.36 -6.03
C LEU A 846 8.57 38.06 -7.02
N GLN A 847 9.14 36.85 -6.96
CA GLN A 847 10.18 36.40 -7.88
C GLN A 847 9.65 36.33 -9.33
N ILE A 848 8.45 35.78 -9.55
CA ILE A 848 7.80 35.72 -10.86
C ILE A 848 7.61 37.13 -11.44
N VAL A 849 7.08 38.06 -10.63
CA VAL A 849 6.90 39.46 -11.05
C VAL A 849 8.24 40.11 -11.39
N THR A 850 9.30 39.82 -10.62
CA THR A 850 10.65 40.34 -10.86
C THR A 850 11.23 39.81 -12.18
N VAL A 851 11.04 38.52 -12.47
CA VAL A 851 11.44 37.90 -13.75
C VAL A 851 10.69 38.53 -14.92
N ILE A 852 9.37 38.70 -14.85
CA ILE A 852 8.57 39.30 -15.93
C ILE A 852 9.04 40.73 -16.22
N LYS A 853 9.32 41.53 -15.18
CA LYS A 853 9.88 42.88 -15.34
C LYS A 853 11.23 42.83 -16.05
N LEU A 854 12.15 41.97 -15.59
CA LEU A 854 13.47 41.82 -16.20
C LEU A 854 13.42 41.31 -17.65
N MET A 855 12.46 40.45 -18.00
CA MET A 855 12.22 40.02 -19.38
C MET A 855 11.77 41.16 -20.30
N ALA A 856 11.07 42.17 -19.75
CA ALA A 856 10.68 43.36 -20.50
C ALA A 856 11.85 44.32 -20.79
N HIS A 857 12.92 44.28 -19.98
CA HIS A 857 14.13 45.10 -20.15
C HIS A 857 15.19 44.42 -21.02
N ARG A 858 15.56 45.02 -22.16
CA ARG A 858 16.54 44.44 -23.10
C ARG A 858 17.99 44.39 -22.57
N ASN A 859 18.39 45.31 -21.69
CA ASN A 859 19.77 45.46 -21.25
C ASN A 859 20.15 44.60 -20.02
N ALA A 860 19.18 43.94 -19.36
CA ALA A 860 19.39 43.21 -18.11
C ALA A 860 19.52 41.69 -18.28
N LYS A 861 20.10 41.21 -19.40
CA LYS A 861 20.11 39.78 -19.77
C LYS A 861 20.75 38.87 -18.72
N THR A 862 21.87 39.30 -18.12
CA THR A 862 22.58 38.54 -17.08
C THR A 862 21.73 38.38 -15.81
N ALA A 863 21.12 39.47 -15.33
CA ALA A 863 20.28 39.42 -14.14
C ALA A 863 18.95 38.68 -14.39
N CYS A 864 18.39 38.79 -15.60
CA CYS A 864 17.22 38.04 -16.03
C CYS A 864 17.50 36.52 -15.99
N ASN A 865 18.61 36.06 -16.58
CA ASN A 865 18.98 34.65 -16.56
C ASN A 865 19.16 34.11 -15.13
N TYR A 866 19.81 34.87 -14.25
CA TYR A 866 19.96 34.50 -12.83
C TYR A 866 18.61 34.33 -12.13
N ASN A 867 17.72 35.32 -12.28
CA ASN A 867 16.41 35.32 -11.64
C ASN A 867 15.49 34.21 -12.19
N ILE A 868 15.63 33.84 -13.46
CA ILE A 868 14.94 32.68 -14.06
C ILE A 868 15.44 31.37 -13.43
N SER A 869 16.75 31.19 -13.29
CA SER A 869 17.31 29.98 -12.67
C SER A 869 16.93 29.87 -11.19
N LEU A 870 16.90 30.99 -10.45
CA LEU A 870 16.40 31.00 -9.07
C LEU A 870 14.91 30.69 -9.00
N MET A 871 14.09 31.24 -9.91
CA MET A 871 12.66 30.93 -10.00
C MET A 871 12.41 29.44 -10.29
N LEU A 872 13.19 28.83 -11.19
CA LEU A 872 13.12 27.39 -11.46
C LEU A 872 13.41 26.54 -10.21
N LEU A 873 14.44 26.89 -9.43
CA LEU A 873 14.72 26.22 -8.16
C LEU A 873 13.55 26.35 -7.17
N MET A 874 12.97 27.55 -7.07
CA MET A 874 11.80 27.77 -6.22
C MET A 874 10.57 26.98 -6.71
N LEU A 875 10.39 26.82 -8.03
CA LEU A 875 9.30 26.00 -8.58
C LEU A 875 9.48 24.52 -8.25
N TRP A 876 10.71 24.00 -8.16
CA TRP A 876 10.96 22.61 -7.76
C TRP A 876 10.86 22.35 -6.25
N VAL A 877 11.07 23.38 -5.43
CA VAL A 877 10.85 23.31 -3.97
C VAL A 877 9.37 23.54 -3.61
N LEU A 878 8.57 24.10 -4.53
CA LEU A 878 7.15 24.40 -4.31
C LEU A 878 6.29 23.16 -3.96
N PRO A 879 6.42 21.99 -4.63
CA PRO A 879 5.62 20.79 -4.32
C PRO A 879 5.74 20.31 -2.86
N ILE A 880 6.83 20.67 -2.18
CA ILE A 880 7.09 20.32 -0.77
C ILE A 880 6.26 21.22 0.16
N ASN A 881 6.00 22.46 -0.24
CA ASN A 881 5.33 23.47 0.58
C ASN A 881 3.81 23.49 0.37
N ILE A 882 3.33 23.08 -0.81
CA ILE A 882 1.89 23.05 -1.14
C ILE A 882 1.06 22.21 -0.16
N PRO A 883 1.44 20.97 0.20
CA PRO A 883 0.58 20.11 1.00
C PRO A 883 0.26 20.67 2.38
N VAL A 884 1.27 21.19 3.09
CA VAL A 884 1.06 21.82 4.41
C VAL A 884 0.18 23.06 4.30
N LEU A 885 0.30 23.83 3.21
CA LEU A 885 -0.57 24.97 2.97
C LEU A 885 -2.03 24.54 2.73
N ILE A 886 -2.27 23.47 1.98
CA ILE A 886 -3.61 22.92 1.79
C ILE A 886 -4.23 22.54 3.15
N VAL A 887 -3.46 21.86 4.01
CA VAL A 887 -3.91 21.52 5.38
C VAL A 887 -4.25 22.78 6.18
N PHE A 888 -3.41 23.82 6.10
CA PHE A 888 -3.64 25.07 6.81
C PHE A 888 -4.91 25.80 6.32
N VAL A 889 -5.09 25.96 5.00
CA VAL A 889 -6.26 26.64 4.41
C VAL A 889 -7.55 25.92 4.79
N HIS A 890 -7.52 24.58 4.77
CA HIS A 890 -8.63 23.74 5.21
C HIS A 890 -8.98 23.97 6.68
N ASN A 891 -8.01 23.86 7.57
CA ASN A 891 -8.22 24.08 9.01
C ASN A 891 -8.71 25.50 9.32
N PHE A 892 -8.17 26.51 8.63
CA PHE A 892 -8.61 27.90 8.75
C PHE A 892 -10.08 28.07 8.36
N SER A 893 -10.55 27.36 7.34
CA SER A 893 -11.95 27.39 6.89
C SER A 893 -12.92 26.75 7.90
N ILE A 894 -12.45 25.74 8.65
CA ILE A 894 -13.24 25.05 9.68
C ILE A 894 -13.29 25.89 10.96
N ASN A 895 -12.12 26.28 11.48
CA ASN A 895 -12.03 27.07 12.70
C ASN A 895 -10.78 27.97 12.71
N TRP A 896 -10.99 29.26 12.48
CA TRP A 896 -9.93 30.27 12.48
C TRP A 896 -9.19 30.43 13.82
N THR A 897 -9.77 29.96 14.94
CA THR A 897 -9.20 30.14 16.27
C THR A 897 -8.12 29.11 16.65
N SER A 898 -7.92 28.04 15.87
CA SER A 898 -6.91 27.03 16.17
C SER A 898 -5.54 27.43 15.60
N PRO A 899 -4.53 27.76 16.45
CA PRO A 899 -3.18 28.07 15.96
C PRO A 899 -2.49 26.82 15.39
N PHE A 900 -1.68 26.99 14.34
CA PHE A 900 -1.03 25.91 13.60
C PHE A 900 0.36 25.59 14.20
N SER A 901 0.39 24.87 15.32
CA SER A 901 1.54 24.82 16.24
C SER A 901 2.91 24.40 15.69
N SER A 902 3.01 23.74 14.54
CA SER A 902 4.24 23.05 14.10
C SER A 902 5.12 23.83 13.12
N HIS A 903 4.60 24.88 12.45
CA HIS A 903 5.28 25.52 11.31
C HIS A 903 5.39 27.05 11.40
N HIS A 904 5.38 27.62 12.60
CA HIS A 904 5.54 29.07 12.84
C HIS A 904 7.01 29.53 12.95
N ASN A 905 7.94 28.83 12.31
CA ASN A 905 9.35 29.20 12.34
C ASN A 905 9.69 30.12 11.16
N PHE A 906 9.68 31.44 11.37
CA PHE A 906 10.07 32.39 10.33
C PHE A 906 11.51 32.15 9.82
N LEU A 907 12.44 31.68 10.66
CA LEU A 907 13.82 31.38 10.24
C LEU A 907 13.87 30.29 9.16
N ALA A 908 12.85 29.43 9.08
CA ALA A 908 12.75 28.40 8.05
C ALA A 908 12.54 28.97 6.63
N VAL A 909 12.12 30.23 6.49
CA VAL A 909 11.86 30.88 5.19
C VAL A 909 12.49 32.28 5.05
N ALA A 910 12.99 32.85 6.15
CA ALA A 910 13.51 34.21 6.21
C ALA A 910 14.58 34.50 5.13
N PRO A 911 15.61 33.64 4.94
CA PRO A 911 16.54 33.81 3.83
C PRO A 911 15.92 33.89 2.44
N ILE A 912 14.94 33.03 2.15
CA ILE A 912 14.27 33.02 0.84
C ILE A 912 13.49 34.32 0.62
N VAL A 913 12.73 34.76 1.63
CA VAL A 913 11.94 36.01 1.58
C VAL A 913 12.86 37.21 1.41
N ALA A 914 13.93 37.29 2.20
CA ALA A 914 14.91 38.37 2.12
C ALA A 914 15.61 38.39 0.75
N LEU A 915 15.96 37.23 0.20
CA LEU A 915 16.62 37.14 -1.10
C LEU A 915 15.68 37.60 -2.22
N ALA A 916 14.43 37.11 -2.24
CA ALA A 916 13.44 37.53 -3.23
C ALA A 916 13.15 39.04 -3.15
N GLN A 917 13.11 39.61 -1.94
CA GLN A 917 12.91 41.03 -1.73
C GLN A 917 14.09 41.87 -2.24
N LEU A 918 15.32 41.50 -1.87
CA LEU A 918 16.54 42.20 -2.32
C LEU A 918 16.72 42.07 -3.82
N GLN A 919 16.39 40.92 -4.42
CA GLN A 919 16.38 40.74 -5.87
C GLN A 919 15.33 41.62 -6.56
N SER A 920 14.16 41.79 -5.95
CA SER A 920 13.15 42.71 -6.49
C SER A 920 13.57 44.18 -6.43
N GLN A 921 14.38 44.55 -5.43
CA GLN A 921 14.90 45.92 -5.25
C GLN A 921 16.12 46.19 -6.13
N TYR A 922 17.10 45.29 -6.11
CA TYR A 922 18.36 45.37 -6.85
C TYR A 922 18.32 44.41 -8.04
N SER A 923 17.32 44.58 -8.92
CA SER A 923 17.02 43.63 -9.99
C SER A 923 18.15 43.42 -11.01
N GLY A 924 19.13 44.32 -11.07
CA GLY A 924 20.34 44.17 -11.89
C GLY A 924 21.51 43.42 -11.23
N TRP A 925 21.41 43.10 -9.93
CA TRP A 925 22.53 42.55 -9.15
C TRP A 925 22.50 41.02 -9.09
N VAL A 926 23.68 40.40 -9.24
CA VAL A 926 23.86 38.96 -9.07
C VAL A 926 24.71 38.76 -7.81
N PRO A 927 24.20 38.09 -6.76
CA PRO A 927 24.85 37.99 -5.45
C PRO A 927 25.89 36.87 -5.39
N ILE A 928 26.74 36.82 -6.42
CA ILE A 928 27.84 35.88 -6.59
C ILE A 928 29.07 36.72 -6.88
N PRO A 929 30.24 36.45 -6.26
CA PRO A 929 31.45 37.24 -6.50
C PRO A 929 32.04 36.92 -7.88
N ARG A 930 32.81 37.85 -8.42
CA ARG A 930 33.62 37.65 -9.63
C ARG A 930 35.07 37.36 -9.27
N LYS A 931 35.76 36.66 -10.17
CA LYS A 931 37.19 36.41 -10.05
C LYS A 931 37.95 37.74 -10.00
N GLY A 932 38.67 37.96 -8.90
CA GLY A 932 39.40 39.21 -8.64
C GLY A 932 38.82 40.08 -7.53
N GLU A 933 37.60 39.81 -7.03
CA GLU A 933 36.95 40.58 -5.95
C GLU A 933 37.36 40.15 -4.52
N GLY A 934 38.42 39.34 -4.36
CA GLY A 934 38.92 38.91 -3.04
C GLY A 934 38.05 37.90 -2.27
N LYS A 935 36.84 37.59 -2.75
CA LYS A 935 35.86 36.70 -2.09
C LYS A 935 35.93 35.22 -2.50
N ASN A 936 37.13 34.72 -2.80
CA ASN A 936 37.31 33.35 -3.29
C ASN A 936 36.87 32.28 -2.27
N ILE A 937 37.07 32.52 -0.98
CA ILE A 937 36.66 31.60 0.10
C ILE A 937 35.13 31.52 0.17
N TYR A 938 34.45 32.68 0.17
CA TYR A 938 32.99 32.74 0.14
C TYR A 938 32.42 31.98 -1.07
N PHE A 939 32.97 32.19 -2.26
CA PHE A 939 32.56 31.45 -3.46
C PHE A 939 32.72 29.93 -3.28
N ARG A 940 33.87 29.47 -2.76
CA ARG A 940 34.11 28.04 -2.51
C ARG A 940 33.10 27.45 -1.52
N VAL A 941 32.74 28.19 -0.47
CA VAL A 941 31.71 27.75 0.50
C VAL A 941 30.33 27.65 -0.16
N VAL A 942 29.92 28.67 -0.92
CA VAL A 942 28.65 28.63 -1.67
C VAL A 942 28.60 27.43 -2.61
N MET A 943 29.67 27.20 -3.39
CA MET A 943 29.75 26.07 -4.30
C MET A 943 29.74 24.72 -3.57
N ALA A 944 30.44 24.59 -2.45
CA ALA A 944 30.46 23.37 -1.65
C ALA A 944 29.05 23.01 -1.14
N VAL A 945 28.29 24.00 -0.68
CA VAL A 945 26.92 23.80 -0.19
C VAL A 945 25.96 23.48 -1.33
N LEU A 946 26.08 24.13 -2.48
CA LEU A 946 25.26 23.80 -3.66
C LEU A 946 25.53 22.37 -4.15
N VAL A 947 26.81 21.96 -4.21
CA VAL A 947 27.19 20.58 -4.59
C VAL A 947 26.71 19.57 -3.55
N TYR A 948 26.83 19.88 -2.26
CA TYR A 948 26.27 19.05 -1.19
C TYR A 948 24.74 18.93 -1.31
N THR A 949 24.04 19.99 -1.67
CA THR A 949 22.59 19.95 -1.89
C THR A 949 22.23 19.07 -3.08
N VAL A 950 23.01 19.10 -4.18
CA VAL A 950 22.85 18.15 -5.30
C VAL A 950 23.02 16.70 -4.83
N PHE A 951 24.07 16.43 -4.05
CA PHE A 951 24.30 15.11 -3.45
C PHE A 951 23.13 14.68 -2.55
N TYR A 952 22.63 15.59 -1.71
CA TYR A 952 21.52 15.30 -0.81
C TYR A 952 20.24 15.00 -1.58
N CYS A 953 19.90 15.79 -2.61
CA CYS A 953 18.76 15.55 -3.48
C CYS A 953 18.80 14.15 -4.11
N MET A 954 19.97 13.68 -4.54
CA MET A 954 20.10 12.36 -5.13
C MET A 954 20.03 11.25 -4.06
N VAL A 955 20.82 11.32 -3.00
CA VAL A 955 20.96 10.20 -2.04
C VAL A 955 19.82 10.13 -1.01
N TYR A 956 19.35 11.27 -0.51
CA TYR A 956 18.35 11.33 0.57
C TYR A 956 17.01 11.89 0.10
N GLY A 957 16.99 12.60 -1.03
CA GLY A 957 15.86 13.44 -1.44
C GLY A 957 14.54 12.70 -1.66
N VAL A 958 14.56 11.41 -2.00
CA VAL A 958 13.33 10.61 -2.18
C VAL A 958 12.67 10.30 -0.83
N ARG A 959 13.46 9.90 0.17
CA ARG A 959 12.98 9.53 1.51
C ARG A 959 12.78 10.74 2.41
N HIS A 960 13.65 11.73 2.34
CA HIS A 960 13.67 12.93 3.19
C HIS A 960 13.34 14.20 2.39
N THR A 961 12.29 14.13 1.57
CA THR A 961 11.87 15.23 0.70
C THR A 961 11.65 16.54 1.46
N TYR A 962 11.11 16.47 2.69
CA TYR A 962 10.88 17.64 3.55
C TYR A 962 12.13 18.49 3.81
N TRP A 963 13.32 17.89 3.86
CA TRP A 963 14.57 18.59 4.19
C TRP A 963 15.11 19.44 3.03
N LEU A 964 14.68 19.17 1.79
CA LEU A 964 15.13 19.89 0.59
C LEU A 964 14.78 21.38 0.66
N HIS A 965 13.64 21.74 1.27
CA HIS A 965 13.28 23.13 1.52
C HIS A 965 14.27 23.83 2.45
N HIS A 966 14.66 23.17 3.55
CA HIS A 966 15.60 23.74 4.52
C HIS A 966 17.00 23.91 3.94
N LEU A 967 17.48 22.96 3.14
CA LEU A 967 18.75 23.09 2.41
C LEU A 967 18.72 24.22 1.37
N PHE A 968 17.60 24.38 0.67
CA PHE A 968 17.41 25.49 -0.26
C PHE A 968 17.39 26.84 0.50
N ASN A 969 16.68 26.92 1.63
CA ASN A 969 16.66 28.11 2.48
C ASN A 969 18.06 28.46 3.00
N PHE A 970 18.84 27.47 3.44
CA PHE A 970 20.23 27.66 3.85
C PHE A 970 21.10 28.16 2.69
N SER A 971 20.94 27.61 1.49
CA SER A 971 21.62 28.06 0.28
C SER A 971 21.28 29.52 -0.07
N CYS A 972 20.01 29.92 0.05
CA CYS A 972 19.59 31.31 -0.09
C CYS A 972 20.23 32.22 0.97
N GLY A 973 20.37 31.74 2.21
CA GLY A 973 21.05 32.44 3.30
C GLY A 973 22.52 32.74 3.01
N LEU A 974 23.23 31.80 2.39
CA LEU A 974 24.59 32.06 1.94
C LEU A 974 24.63 33.06 0.81
N LEU A 975 23.76 32.93 -0.20
CA LEU A 975 23.68 33.89 -1.31
C LEU A 975 23.37 35.31 -0.84
N LEU A 976 22.59 35.48 0.22
CA LEU A 976 22.31 36.79 0.82
C LEU A 976 23.57 37.53 1.28
N LEU A 977 24.60 36.84 1.75
CA LEU A 977 25.85 37.47 2.16
C LEU A 977 26.55 38.19 0.99
N GLY A 978 26.24 37.79 -0.25
CA GLY A 978 26.67 38.47 -1.47
C GLY A 978 26.09 39.89 -1.65
N PHE A 979 25.06 40.27 -0.90
CA PHE A 979 24.53 41.64 -0.85
C PHE A 979 25.16 42.50 0.26
N GLY A 980 26.02 41.94 1.12
CA GLY A 980 26.53 42.63 2.32
C GLY A 980 27.17 43.99 2.06
N GLU A 981 27.94 44.14 0.98
CA GLU A 981 28.56 45.43 0.60
C GLU A 981 27.54 46.49 0.17
N LYS A 982 26.41 46.09 -0.39
CA LYS A 982 25.31 46.97 -0.82
C LYS A 982 24.32 47.29 0.30
N MET A 983 24.30 46.50 1.37
CA MET A 983 23.49 46.76 2.56
C MET A 983 24.20 47.67 3.57
N MET A 984 25.54 47.75 3.50
CA MET A 984 26.35 48.67 4.32
C MET A 984 26.63 50.03 3.64
N LEU A 985 26.28 50.15 2.35
CA LEU A 985 26.23 51.40 1.57
C LEU A 985 24.79 51.90 1.53
#